data_AF-A0A0N0XEF2-F1
#
_entry.id   AF-A0A0N0XEF2-F1
#
_cell.length_a   1.000
_cell.length_b   1.000
_cell.length_c   1.000
_cell.angle_alpha   90.00
_cell.angle_beta   90.00
_cell.angle_gamma   90.00
#
_symmetry.space_group_name_H-M   'P 1'
#
loop_
_entity.id
_entity.type
_entity.pdbx_description
1 polymer ?
#
loop_
_entity_poly.entity_id
_entity_poly.type
_entity_poly.pdbx_seq_one_letter_code
_entity_poly.pdbx_strand_id
1 'polypeptide(L)'
;MIAGYGSTQTSGADSAMTAGYGSTQTAQEGSNLTAGYGSTGTAGADSSLIAGYGSTQTSGSDSSLTAGYGSTQTARQGSELTAGYGSTQTAGADSNLTSGYGSTGTAGHQSFIAAGYGSTQTAGHKSILTAGYGSTQTARDGSDLIAGYGSTGTAGSGSSLIAGYGSTQTASYRSMLTAGYGSTQTARELSDLVAGYGSTSTAGSNSSLIAGYGSTQTAGFKSILTAGYGSTQTAQERSDLVTGYGSTSTAGYSSSLIAGYGSTQTAGYESTLTAGYGSTQTAQDSSSLITGYGSTSTAGYSSTLIAGYGSTQTAGHESTLTAGYGSTQTAQERSDLVTGYGSTSTAGYSSSLIAGYGSTQTAGYESTLTAGYGSTQTAQENSSLTTGYGSTSTAGFASSLIAGYGSTQTAGYESTLTAGYGSTQTAEGGSSLTAGYGSTATAGEDSSLIAGYGSTLTSGIRSLLTAGYGSTLIAGLRSVLIAGYGSSLTSGMRSTLTAGYGSNQIASYGSSLIAGHESIQVAGHKSMLIAGKGSSQTAGFRSTLIAGAFSVQMAGDRSRLIAGADSNQTAGDRSKLLAGNNSYLTAGDRSKLTGGNDCTLMAGDQSKLTAGKNSVLIAGARSKLIGSEGSTLSGGEDSTLIFRLWDGKKYRQLVAKTGENGVEADMPYYVNDDDDIVNMPEDDSV
;
A
#
# COMPACT_ATOMS: atom_id res chain seq x y z
N MET A 1 -27.00 -79.87 -56.84
CA MET A 1 -27.40 -81.09 -56.08
C MET A 1 -28.37 -80.68 -54.98
N ILE A 2 -29.53 -81.33 -54.85
CA ILE A 2 -30.49 -81.08 -53.76
C ILE A 2 -30.47 -82.29 -52.83
N ALA A 3 -30.22 -82.10 -51.52
CA ALA A 3 -30.27 -83.21 -50.54
C ALA A 3 -31.16 -82.90 -49.34
N GLY A 4 -31.68 -83.97 -48.74
CA GLY A 4 -32.59 -83.93 -47.59
C GLY A 4 -31.89 -83.65 -46.25
N TYR A 5 -32.66 -83.77 -45.18
CA TYR A 5 -32.23 -83.54 -43.79
C TYR A 5 -30.97 -84.33 -43.40
N GLY A 6 -30.01 -83.67 -42.74
CA GLY A 6 -28.81 -84.31 -42.15
C GLY A 6 -27.81 -84.89 -43.16
N SER A 7 -27.81 -84.39 -44.39
CA SER A 7 -27.00 -84.96 -45.47
C SER A 7 -25.59 -84.36 -45.55
N THR A 8 -24.62 -85.13 -46.05
CA THR A 8 -23.29 -84.61 -46.42
C THR A 8 -23.16 -84.61 -47.94
N GLN A 9 -22.90 -83.44 -48.53
CA GLN A 9 -22.70 -83.27 -49.96
C GLN A 9 -21.29 -82.77 -50.24
N THR A 10 -20.66 -83.32 -51.28
CA THR A 10 -19.36 -82.86 -51.76
C THR A 10 -19.43 -82.68 -53.27
N SER A 11 -18.93 -81.55 -53.77
CA SER A 11 -18.93 -81.20 -55.20
C SER A 11 -17.61 -80.54 -55.60
N GLY A 12 -17.34 -80.52 -56.91
CA GLY A 12 -16.16 -79.88 -57.49
C GLY A 12 -16.32 -78.36 -57.61
N ALA A 13 -15.60 -77.76 -58.55
CA ALA A 13 -15.74 -76.33 -58.87
C ALA A 13 -17.09 -76.01 -59.55
N ASP A 14 -17.47 -74.73 -59.58
CA ASP A 14 -18.64 -74.18 -60.27
C ASP A 14 -19.97 -74.89 -59.93
N SER A 15 -20.08 -75.36 -58.69
CA SER A 15 -21.15 -76.26 -58.27
C SER A 15 -22.26 -75.51 -57.53
N ALA A 16 -23.51 -75.79 -57.89
CA ALA A 16 -24.70 -75.31 -57.17
C ALA A 16 -25.26 -76.41 -56.25
N MET A 17 -25.21 -76.21 -54.94
CA MET A 17 -25.73 -77.16 -53.94
C MET A 17 -26.81 -76.54 -53.08
N THR A 18 -27.87 -77.30 -52.82
CA THR A 18 -28.94 -76.93 -51.91
C THR A 18 -29.17 -78.05 -50.92
N ALA A 19 -29.11 -77.77 -49.62
CA ALA A 19 -29.29 -78.78 -48.59
C ALA A 19 -30.36 -78.38 -47.58
N GLY A 20 -31.08 -79.38 -47.07
CA GLY A 20 -32.01 -79.26 -45.96
C GLY A 20 -31.31 -79.04 -44.61
N TYR A 21 -32.09 -79.11 -43.53
CA TYR A 21 -31.63 -78.82 -42.17
C TYR A 21 -30.49 -79.74 -41.70
N GLY A 22 -29.56 -79.21 -40.92
CA GLY A 22 -28.49 -79.95 -40.25
C GLY A 22 -27.47 -80.60 -41.21
N SER A 23 -27.35 -80.08 -42.42
CA SER A 23 -26.55 -80.71 -43.48
C SER A 23 -25.13 -80.14 -43.56
N THR A 24 -24.20 -80.92 -44.10
CA THR A 24 -22.82 -80.46 -44.40
C THR A 24 -22.60 -80.43 -45.90
N GLN A 25 -22.09 -79.33 -46.43
CA GLN A 25 -21.85 -79.14 -47.85
C GLN A 25 -20.40 -78.70 -48.06
N THR A 26 -19.68 -79.36 -48.97
CA THR A 26 -18.31 -78.99 -49.35
C THR A 26 -18.21 -78.82 -50.86
N ALA A 27 -17.75 -77.66 -51.33
CA ALA A 27 -17.53 -77.37 -52.75
C ALA A 27 -16.12 -76.81 -52.96
N GLN A 28 -15.66 -76.81 -54.21
CA GLN A 28 -14.43 -76.11 -54.59
C GLN A 28 -14.75 -74.69 -55.09
N GLU A 29 -13.88 -74.08 -55.88
CA GLU A 29 -13.98 -72.70 -56.37
C GLU A 29 -15.26 -72.42 -57.18
N GLY A 30 -15.71 -71.16 -57.24
CA GLY A 30 -16.82 -70.73 -58.10
C GLY A 30 -18.20 -71.25 -57.70
N SER A 31 -18.36 -71.77 -56.47
CA SER A 31 -19.53 -72.57 -56.11
C SER A 31 -20.60 -71.80 -55.33
N ASN A 32 -21.87 -72.18 -55.55
CA ASN A 32 -23.05 -71.60 -54.92
C ASN A 32 -23.67 -72.61 -53.94
N LEU A 33 -23.60 -72.35 -52.63
CA LEU A 33 -24.19 -73.22 -51.60
C LEU A 33 -25.36 -72.52 -50.94
N THR A 34 -26.52 -73.17 -50.94
CA THR A 34 -27.70 -72.74 -50.19
C THR A 34 -28.04 -73.79 -49.15
N ALA A 35 -27.94 -73.45 -47.87
CA ALA A 35 -28.12 -74.40 -46.77
C ALA A 35 -29.29 -74.02 -45.85
N GLY A 36 -30.04 -75.02 -45.39
CA GLY A 36 -31.07 -74.88 -44.38
C GLY A 36 -30.50 -74.63 -42.97
N TYR A 37 -31.36 -74.63 -41.96
CA TYR A 37 -31.00 -74.32 -40.58
C TYR A 37 -29.95 -75.31 -40.01
N GLY A 38 -29.04 -74.82 -39.16
CA GLY A 38 -28.07 -75.65 -38.44
C GLY A 38 -27.03 -76.33 -39.33
N SER A 39 -26.80 -75.80 -40.54
CA SER A 39 -25.97 -76.47 -41.56
C SER A 39 -24.55 -75.92 -41.58
N THR A 40 -23.62 -76.73 -42.11
CA THR A 40 -22.21 -76.35 -42.32
C THR A 40 -21.89 -76.31 -43.81
N GLY A 41 -21.52 -75.17 -44.36
CA GLY A 41 -21.10 -75.01 -45.75
C GLY A 41 -19.62 -74.64 -45.83
N THR A 42 -18.84 -75.34 -46.65
CA THR A 42 -17.45 -75.01 -46.97
C THR A 42 -17.29 -74.90 -48.48
N ALA A 43 -16.74 -73.80 -48.98
CA ALA A 43 -16.46 -73.61 -50.41
C ALA A 43 -15.05 -73.08 -50.67
N GLY A 44 -14.59 -73.16 -51.92
CA GLY A 44 -13.34 -72.55 -52.38
C GLY A 44 -13.42 -71.03 -52.50
N ALA A 45 -12.52 -70.44 -53.28
CA ALA A 45 -12.59 -69.02 -53.65
C ALA A 45 -13.78 -68.72 -54.57
N ASP A 46 -14.09 -67.44 -54.79
CA ASP A 46 -15.10 -66.96 -55.74
C ASP A 46 -16.48 -67.61 -55.54
N SER A 47 -16.82 -67.94 -54.29
CA SER A 47 -18.00 -68.74 -53.97
C SER A 47 -19.06 -67.93 -53.24
N SER A 48 -20.34 -68.27 -53.45
CA SER A 48 -21.48 -67.67 -52.74
C SER A 48 -22.13 -68.68 -51.82
N LEU A 49 -22.18 -68.40 -50.52
CA LEU A 49 -22.83 -69.26 -49.53
C LEU A 49 -24.00 -68.50 -48.90
N ILE A 50 -25.21 -69.07 -48.97
CA ILE A 50 -26.41 -68.57 -48.29
C ILE A 50 -26.85 -69.62 -47.28
N ALA A 51 -27.00 -69.26 -46.01
CA ALA A 51 -27.43 -70.19 -44.98
C ALA A 51 -28.51 -69.59 -44.07
N GLY A 52 -29.37 -70.49 -43.55
CA GLY A 52 -30.39 -70.16 -42.56
C GLY A 52 -29.82 -69.89 -41.17
N TYR A 53 -30.60 -70.20 -40.14
CA TYR A 53 -30.26 -69.92 -38.75
C TYR A 53 -29.22 -70.92 -38.22
N GLY A 54 -28.38 -70.51 -37.26
CA GLY A 54 -27.45 -71.38 -36.53
C GLY A 54 -26.42 -72.09 -37.39
N SER A 55 -26.06 -71.52 -38.54
CA SER A 55 -25.26 -72.20 -39.56
C SER A 55 -23.80 -71.77 -39.51
N THR A 56 -22.90 -72.63 -40.00
CA THR A 56 -21.46 -72.33 -40.12
C THR A 56 -21.07 -72.30 -41.59
N GLN A 57 -20.51 -71.19 -42.07
CA GLN A 57 -20.07 -71.01 -43.45
C GLN A 57 -18.57 -70.73 -43.47
N THR A 58 -17.84 -71.43 -44.33
CA THR A 58 -16.41 -71.20 -44.57
C THR A 58 -16.16 -71.07 -46.07
N SER A 59 -15.44 -70.05 -46.51
CA SER A 59 -15.04 -69.90 -47.92
C SER A 59 -13.58 -69.48 -48.11
N GLY A 60 -13.13 -69.56 -49.36
CA GLY A 60 -11.86 -69.00 -49.82
C GLY A 60 -11.90 -67.47 -49.95
N SER A 61 -11.04 -66.92 -50.80
CA SER A 61 -11.00 -65.48 -51.10
C SER A 61 -12.18 -65.08 -51.99
N ASP A 62 -12.44 -63.77 -52.08
CA ASP A 62 -13.35 -63.15 -53.06
C ASP A 62 -14.76 -63.77 -53.06
N SER A 63 -15.21 -64.17 -51.86
CA SER A 63 -16.45 -64.94 -51.68
C SER A 63 -17.53 -64.11 -50.99
N SER A 64 -18.81 -64.44 -51.24
CA SER A 64 -19.97 -63.79 -50.63
C SER A 64 -20.70 -64.74 -49.68
N LEU A 65 -20.77 -64.41 -48.40
CA LEU A 65 -21.39 -65.22 -47.36
C LEU A 65 -22.60 -64.46 -46.80
N THR A 66 -23.79 -65.03 -46.91
CA THR A 66 -25.01 -64.52 -46.28
C THR A 66 -25.56 -65.54 -45.30
N ALA A 67 -25.77 -65.15 -44.04
CA ALA A 67 -26.32 -66.04 -43.01
C ALA A 67 -27.42 -65.36 -42.19
N GLY A 68 -28.33 -66.18 -41.66
CA GLY A 68 -29.40 -65.76 -40.77
C GLY A 68 -28.90 -65.48 -39.34
N TYR A 69 -29.71 -65.86 -38.35
CA TYR A 69 -29.44 -65.58 -36.93
C TYR A 69 -28.44 -66.58 -36.35
N GLY A 70 -27.62 -66.16 -35.38
CA GLY A 70 -26.76 -67.04 -34.57
C GLY A 70 -25.74 -67.83 -35.39
N SER A 71 -25.27 -67.29 -36.51
CA SER A 71 -24.45 -68.03 -37.48
C SER A 71 -22.98 -67.64 -37.39
N THR A 72 -22.09 -68.53 -37.84
CA THR A 72 -20.65 -68.30 -37.90
C THR A 72 -20.19 -68.28 -39.36
N GLN A 73 -19.56 -67.20 -39.79
CA GLN A 73 -19.04 -67.04 -41.15
C GLN A 73 -17.53 -66.82 -41.09
N THR A 74 -16.77 -67.56 -41.89
CA THR A 74 -15.33 -67.40 -42.05
C THR A 74 -14.99 -67.31 -43.54
N ALA A 75 -14.32 -66.25 -43.97
CA ALA A 75 -13.83 -66.12 -45.34
C ALA A 75 -12.39 -65.63 -45.38
N ARG A 76 -11.72 -65.74 -46.53
CA ARG A 76 -10.35 -65.20 -46.70
C ARG A 76 -10.41 -63.75 -47.20
N GLN A 77 -9.43 -63.33 -47.98
CA GLN A 77 -9.27 -61.94 -48.43
C GLN A 77 -10.39 -61.55 -49.41
N GLY A 78 -10.72 -60.26 -49.50
CA GLY A 78 -11.58 -59.71 -50.56
C GLY A 78 -13.04 -60.15 -50.47
N SER A 79 -13.46 -60.65 -49.30
CA SER A 79 -14.76 -61.33 -49.16
C SER A 79 -15.83 -60.42 -48.56
N GLU A 80 -17.09 -60.67 -48.93
CA GLU A 80 -18.26 -59.97 -48.40
C GLU A 80 -19.06 -60.89 -47.48
N LEU A 81 -19.23 -60.51 -46.22
CA LEU A 81 -19.96 -61.29 -45.22
C LEU A 81 -21.16 -60.46 -44.73
N THR A 82 -22.36 -60.97 -44.92
CA THR A 82 -23.60 -60.43 -44.37
C THR A 82 -24.21 -61.41 -43.37
N ALA A 83 -24.46 -60.98 -42.13
CA ALA A 83 -25.04 -61.83 -41.10
C ALA A 83 -26.20 -61.17 -40.37
N GLY A 84 -27.17 -61.99 -39.94
CA GLY A 84 -28.27 -61.60 -39.07
C GLY A 84 -27.85 -61.44 -37.60
N TYR A 85 -28.83 -61.46 -36.70
CA TYR A 85 -28.63 -61.21 -35.27
C TYR A 85 -27.73 -62.24 -34.59
N GLY A 86 -26.88 -61.80 -33.65
CA GLY A 86 -26.10 -62.67 -32.77
C GLY A 86 -25.06 -63.52 -33.49
N SER A 87 -24.57 -63.06 -34.64
CA SER A 87 -23.69 -63.83 -35.51
C SER A 87 -22.21 -63.49 -35.32
N THR A 88 -21.32 -64.40 -35.69
CA THR A 88 -19.87 -64.21 -35.68
C THR A 88 -19.33 -64.24 -37.11
N GLN A 89 -18.59 -63.20 -37.50
CA GLN A 89 -17.99 -63.07 -38.83
C GLN A 89 -16.49 -62.90 -38.69
N THR A 90 -15.71 -63.67 -39.45
CA THR A 90 -14.25 -63.54 -39.53
C THR A 90 -13.84 -63.48 -41.01
N ALA A 91 -13.13 -62.43 -41.42
CA ALA A 91 -12.61 -62.33 -42.78
C ALA A 91 -11.14 -61.91 -42.81
N GLY A 92 -10.49 -62.16 -43.95
CA GLY A 92 -9.15 -61.69 -44.26
C GLY A 92 -9.08 -60.17 -44.50
N ALA A 93 -8.00 -59.74 -45.15
CA ALA A 93 -7.84 -58.35 -45.58
C ALA A 93 -8.83 -57.96 -46.68
N ASP A 94 -8.99 -56.65 -46.92
CA ASP A 94 -9.80 -56.10 -48.01
C ASP A 94 -11.26 -56.59 -48.03
N SER A 95 -11.81 -56.96 -46.86
CA SER A 95 -13.13 -57.58 -46.77
C SER A 95 -14.19 -56.60 -46.27
N ASN A 96 -15.45 -56.86 -46.65
CA ASN A 96 -16.63 -56.10 -46.22
C ASN A 96 -17.50 -56.97 -45.31
N LEU A 97 -17.69 -56.56 -44.06
CA LEU A 97 -18.59 -57.23 -43.11
C LEU A 97 -19.80 -56.33 -42.84
N THR A 98 -20.99 -56.88 -43.03
CA THR A 98 -22.26 -56.28 -42.58
C THR A 98 -22.89 -57.20 -41.53
N SER A 99 -22.93 -56.75 -40.29
CA SER A 99 -23.44 -57.53 -39.16
C SER A 99 -24.77 -56.98 -38.61
N GLY A 100 -25.69 -57.88 -38.29
CA GLY A 100 -26.91 -57.57 -37.54
C GLY A 100 -26.65 -57.26 -36.06
N TYR A 101 -27.72 -57.12 -35.29
CA TYR A 101 -27.66 -56.79 -33.86
C TYR A 101 -26.90 -57.84 -33.03
N GLY A 102 -26.13 -57.41 -32.02
CA GLY A 102 -25.46 -58.29 -31.07
C GLY A 102 -24.38 -59.18 -31.70
N SER A 103 -23.82 -58.77 -32.83
CA SER A 103 -22.91 -59.59 -33.62
C SER A 103 -21.45 -59.27 -33.33
N THR A 104 -20.56 -60.21 -33.64
CA THR A 104 -19.11 -60.05 -33.54
C THR A 104 -18.47 -60.14 -34.92
N GLY A 105 -17.78 -59.10 -35.37
CA GLY A 105 -17.09 -59.06 -36.65
C GLY A 105 -15.59 -58.87 -36.48
N THR A 106 -14.78 -59.72 -37.10
CA THR A 106 -13.31 -59.58 -37.15
C THR A 106 -12.83 -59.55 -38.59
N ALA A 107 -12.10 -58.52 -39.00
CA ALA A 107 -11.53 -58.41 -40.34
C ALA A 107 -10.04 -58.05 -40.33
N GLY A 108 -9.37 -58.30 -41.45
CA GLY A 108 -7.97 -57.94 -41.67
C GLY A 108 -7.74 -56.44 -41.84
N HIS A 109 -6.63 -56.10 -42.50
CA HIS A 109 -6.33 -54.71 -42.85
C HIS A 109 -7.19 -54.24 -44.02
N GLN A 110 -7.34 -52.91 -44.16
CA GLN A 110 -8.08 -52.28 -45.26
C GLN A 110 -9.50 -52.81 -45.44
N SER A 111 -10.15 -53.18 -44.34
CA SER A 111 -11.47 -53.79 -44.35
C SER A 111 -12.55 -52.80 -43.88
N PHE A 112 -13.78 -53.04 -44.32
CA PHE A 112 -14.95 -52.28 -43.89
C PHE A 112 -15.83 -53.16 -43.02
N ILE A 113 -16.19 -52.71 -41.83
CA ILE A 113 -17.12 -53.42 -40.95
C ILE A 113 -18.27 -52.48 -40.59
N ALA A 114 -19.48 -52.79 -41.05
CA ALA A 114 -20.72 -52.14 -40.64
C ALA A 114 -21.49 -53.08 -39.71
N ALA A 115 -21.87 -52.64 -38.51
CA ALA A 115 -22.69 -53.44 -37.61
C ALA A 115 -23.85 -52.67 -37.02
N GLY A 116 -24.89 -53.41 -36.66
CA GLY A 116 -26.05 -52.91 -35.92
C GLY A 116 -25.74 -52.62 -34.45
N TYR A 117 -26.76 -52.75 -33.62
CA TYR A 117 -26.70 -52.37 -32.20
C TYR A 117 -25.98 -53.44 -31.37
N GLY A 118 -25.31 -53.03 -30.29
CA GLY A 118 -24.71 -53.94 -29.30
C GLY A 118 -23.63 -54.86 -29.87
N SER A 119 -22.95 -54.43 -30.94
CA SER A 119 -22.03 -55.30 -31.69
C SER A 119 -20.58 -55.08 -31.28
N THR A 120 -19.73 -56.10 -31.48
CA THR A 120 -18.28 -56.01 -31.27
C THR A 120 -17.55 -56.15 -32.60
N GLN A 121 -16.76 -55.15 -32.96
CA GLN A 121 -16.02 -55.11 -34.23
C GLN A 121 -14.52 -55.02 -33.94
N THR A 122 -13.73 -55.85 -34.61
CA THR A 122 -12.26 -55.82 -34.56
C THR A 122 -11.71 -55.77 -35.98
N ALA A 123 -10.84 -54.82 -36.29
CA ALA A 123 -10.17 -54.76 -37.60
C ALA A 123 -8.66 -54.55 -37.49
N GLY A 124 -7.96 -54.84 -38.60
CA GLY A 124 -6.55 -54.53 -38.79
C GLY A 124 -6.28 -53.03 -38.97
N HIS A 125 -5.18 -52.71 -39.64
CA HIS A 125 -4.77 -51.32 -39.91
C HIS A 125 -5.54 -50.76 -41.12
N LYS A 126 -5.70 -49.43 -41.18
CA LYS A 126 -6.34 -48.72 -42.30
C LYS A 126 -7.76 -49.19 -42.60
N SER A 127 -8.49 -49.61 -41.58
CA SER A 127 -9.84 -50.15 -41.71
C SER A 127 -10.89 -49.12 -41.33
N ILE A 128 -12.12 -49.32 -41.80
CA ILE A 128 -13.26 -48.44 -41.51
C ILE A 128 -14.32 -49.25 -40.76
N LEU A 129 -14.66 -48.81 -39.56
CA LEU A 129 -15.64 -49.47 -38.70
C LEU A 129 -16.81 -48.52 -38.47
N THR A 130 -18.02 -48.94 -38.83
CA THR A 130 -19.27 -48.22 -38.53
C THR A 130 -20.15 -49.07 -37.65
N ALA A 131 -20.58 -48.56 -36.49
CA ALA A 131 -21.43 -49.31 -35.57
C ALA A 131 -22.63 -48.49 -35.07
N GLY A 132 -23.71 -49.20 -34.75
CA GLY A 132 -24.90 -48.65 -34.11
C GLY A 132 -24.70 -48.34 -32.63
N TYR A 133 -25.78 -48.35 -31.86
CA TYR A 133 -25.78 -47.98 -30.45
C TYR A 133 -25.12 -49.07 -29.58
N GLY A 134 -24.45 -48.66 -28.50
CA GLY A 134 -23.94 -49.57 -27.47
C GLY A 134 -22.88 -50.55 -27.98
N SER A 135 -22.12 -50.16 -29.00
CA SER A 135 -21.19 -51.08 -29.69
C SER A 135 -19.74 -50.87 -29.24
N THR A 136 -18.92 -51.90 -29.43
CA THR A 136 -17.48 -51.87 -29.15
C THR A 136 -16.70 -52.04 -30.44
N GLN A 137 -15.82 -51.09 -30.75
CA GLN A 137 -14.98 -51.09 -31.94
C GLN A 137 -13.51 -51.08 -31.54
N THR A 138 -12.72 -51.97 -32.13
CA THR A 138 -11.27 -52.01 -31.96
C THR A 138 -10.59 -52.06 -33.32
N ALA A 139 -9.70 -51.12 -33.62
CA ALA A 139 -8.90 -51.17 -34.84
C ALA A 139 -7.44 -50.82 -34.57
N ARG A 140 -6.56 -51.18 -35.50
CA ARG A 140 -5.14 -50.81 -35.44
C ARG A 140 -4.91 -49.47 -36.14
N ASP A 141 -3.65 -49.10 -36.32
CA ASP A 141 -3.24 -47.77 -36.80
C ASP A 141 -3.90 -47.36 -38.13
N GLY A 142 -4.14 -46.06 -38.28
CA GLY A 142 -4.64 -45.44 -39.49
C GLY A 142 -6.10 -45.73 -39.80
N SER A 143 -6.90 -46.12 -38.81
CA SER A 143 -8.29 -46.58 -39.00
C SER A 143 -9.31 -45.51 -38.65
N ASP A 144 -10.49 -45.58 -39.26
CA ASP A 144 -11.61 -44.68 -38.98
C ASP A 144 -12.75 -45.44 -38.29
N LEU A 145 -13.16 -44.98 -37.11
CA LEU A 145 -14.25 -45.54 -36.33
C LEU A 145 -15.39 -44.53 -36.25
N ILE A 146 -16.58 -44.95 -36.68
CA ILE A 146 -17.83 -44.20 -36.56
C ILE A 146 -18.78 -45.01 -35.68
N ALA A 147 -19.16 -44.46 -34.54
CA ALA A 147 -19.99 -45.16 -33.56
C ALA A 147 -21.25 -44.36 -33.18
N GLY A 148 -22.34 -45.09 -32.92
CA GLY A 148 -23.56 -44.53 -32.35
C GLY A 148 -23.44 -44.21 -30.85
N TYR A 149 -24.57 -43.98 -30.21
CA TYR A 149 -24.66 -43.61 -28.78
C TYR A 149 -24.13 -44.70 -27.85
N GLY A 150 -23.49 -44.32 -26.75
CA GLY A 150 -23.07 -45.23 -25.68
C GLY A 150 -22.02 -46.25 -26.12
N SER A 151 -21.23 -45.91 -27.13
CA SER A 151 -20.28 -46.85 -27.76
C SER A 151 -18.87 -46.68 -27.21
N THR A 152 -18.06 -47.73 -27.34
CA THR A 152 -16.64 -47.73 -26.98
C THR A 152 -15.78 -47.96 -28.21
N GLY A 153 -14.91 -47.02 -28.56
CA GLY A 153 -13.98 -47.12 -29.68
C GLY A 153 -12.53 -47.09 -29.22
N THR A 154 -11.72 -48.05 -29.66
CA THR A 154 -10.27 -48.09 -29.42
C THR A 154 -9.53 -48.18 -30.75
N ALA A 155 -8.61 -47.25 -31.01
CA ALA A 155 -7.81 -47.27 -32.23
C ALA A 155 -6.31 -47.03 -32.00
N GLY A 156 -5.51 -47.49 -32.96
CA GLY A 156 -4.07 -47.24 -33.01
C GLY A 156 -3.71 -45.79 -33.34
N SER A 157 -2.46 -45.56 -33.73
CA SER A 157 -1.93 -44.23 -34.07
C SER A 157 -2.48 -43.74 -35.41
N GLY A 158 -2.59 -42.42 -35.59
CA GLY A 158 -3.04 -41.84 -36.87
C GLY A 158 -4.50 -42.13 -37.20
N SER A 159 -5.33 -42.41 -36.20
CA SER A 159 -6.72 -42.87 -36.37
C SER A 159 -7.72 -41.73 -36.17
N SER A 160 -8.89 -41.85 -36.79
CA SER A 160 -10.03 -40.94 -36.60
C SER A 160 -11.16 -41.66 -35.87
N LEU A 161 -11.66 -41.11 -34.78
CA LEU A 161 -12.80 -41.66 -34.05
C LEU A 161 -13.92 -40.63 -33.96
N ILE A 162 -15.11 -40.96 -34.45
CA ILE A 162 -16.32 -40.17 -34.35
C ILE A 162 -17.36 -40.97 -33.58
N ALA A 163 -17.89 -40.42 -32.48
CA ALA A 163 -18.89 -41.11 -31.68
C ALA A 163 -20.03 -40.21 -31.23
N GLY A 164 -21.19 -40.82 -31.01
CA GLY A 164 -22.38 -40.18 -30.46
C GLY A 164 -22.27 -39.87 -28.96
N TYR A 165 -23.42 -39.64 -28.32
CA TYR A 165 -23.52 -39.26 -26.91
C TYR A 165 -23.08 -40.37 -25.97
N GLY A 166 -22.49 -40.02 -24.82
CA GLY A 166 -22.15 -40.96 -23.76
C GLY A 166 -21.11 -42.00 -24.17
N SER A 167 -20.24 -41.66 -25.13
CA SER A 167 -19.30 -42.62 -25.72
C SER A 167 -17.92 -42.54 -25.07
N THR A 168 -17.16 -43.62 -25.16
CA THR A 168 -15.76 -43.69 -24.72
C THR A 168 -14.85 -43.94 -25.91
N GLN A 169 -13.91 -43.05 -26.17
CA GLN A 169 -12.94 -43.16 -27.27
C GLN A 169 -11.53 -43.18 -26.71
N THR A 170 -10.72 -44.15 -27.13
CA THR A 170 -9.30 -44.25 -26.81
C THR A 170 -8.49 -44.35 -28.10
N ALA A 171 -7.51 -43.47 -28.28
CA ALA A 171 -6.59 -43.53 -29.40
C ALA A 171 -5.13 -43.41 -28.95
N SER A 172 -4.22 -43.83 -29.82
CA SER A 172 -2.78 -43.66 -29.58
C SER A 172 -2.29 -42.27 -30.04
N TYR A 173 -1.16 -42.20 -30.72
CA TYR A 173 -0.52 -40.94 -31.11
C TYR A 173 -1.14 -40.36 -32.38
N ARG A 174 -1.12 -39.03 -32.49
CA ARG A 174 -1.45 -38.32 -33.74
C ARG A 174 -2.84 -38.64 -34.26
N SER A 175 -3.80 -38.71 -33.35
CA SER A 175 -5.18 -39.13 -33.65
C SER A 175 -6.17 -37.97 -33.50
N MET A 176 -7.31 -38.10 -34.18
CA MET A 176 -8.42 -37.16 -34.07
C MET A 176 -9.62 -37.85 -33.43
N LEU A 177 -10.15 -37.27 -32.36
CA LEU A 177 -11.33 -37.81 -31.66
C LEU A 177 -12.42 -36.73 -31.65
N THR A 178 -13.61 -37.07 -32.14
CA THR A 178 -14.81 -36.24 -32.05
C THR A 178 -15.90 -37.02 -31.34
N ALA A 179 -16.46 -36.46 -30.27
CA ALA A 179 -17.52 -37.11 -29.50
C ALA A 179 -18.65 -36.14 -29.13
N GLY A 180 -19.85 -36.71 -28.99
CA GLY A 180 -21.05 -35.99 -28.53
C GLY A 180 -21.01 -35.67 -27.02
N TYR A 181 -22.18 -35.35 -26.46
CA TYR A 181 -22.34 -34.93 -25.08
C TYR A 181 -22.02 -36.06 -24.09
N GLY A 182 -21.48 -35.70 -22.92
CA GLY A 182 -21.23 -36.64 -21.82
C GLY A 182 -20.21 -37.73 -22.15
N SER A 183 -19.29 -37.45 -23.08
CA SER A 183 -18.36 -38.45 -23.61
C SER A 183 -17.01 -38.41 -22.89
N THR A 184 -16.27 -39.50 -22.96
CA THR A 184 -14.90 -39.61 -22.47
C THR A 184 -13.94 -39.88 -23.62
N GLN A 185 -12.92 -39.05 -23.77
CA GLN A 185 -11.90 -39.20 -24.81
C GLN A 185 -10.52 -39.28 -24.17
N THR A 186 -9.71 -40.25 -24.61
CA THR A 186 -8.31 -40.37 -24.20
C THR A 186 -7.44 -40.54 -25.45
N ALA A 187 -6.44 -39.68 -25.62
CA ALA A 187 -5.43 -39.85 -26.66
C ALA A 187 -4.02 -39.61 -26.12
N ARG A 188 -3.01 -40.08 -26.86
CA ARG A 188 -1.60 -39.81 -26.54
C ARG A 188 -1.15 -38.51 -27.23
N GLU A 189 0.15 -38.31 -27.31
CA GLU A 189 0.77 -37.09 -27.84
C GLU A 189 0.30 -36.72 -29.26
N LEU A 190 0.35 -35.42 -29.58
CA LEU A 190 0.06 -34.85 -30.90
C LEU A 190 -1.38 -35.08 -31.38
N SER A 191 -2.34 -35.15 -30.47
CA SER A 191 -3.73 -35.50 -30.80
C SER A 191 -4.68 -34.31 -30.66
N ASP A 192 -5.76 -34.35 -31.44
CA ASP A 192 -6.83 -33.35 -31.43
C ASP A 192 -8.13 -33.99 -30.92
N LEU A 193 -8.68 -33.44 -29.83
CA LEU A 193 -9.90 -33.92 -29.20
C LEU A 193 -10.97 -32.84 -29.25
N VAL A 194 -12.13 -33.16 -29.83
CA VAL A 194 -13.32 -32.33 -29.84
C VAL A 194 -14.45 -33.06 -29.13
N ALA A 195 -15.01 -32.43 -28.09
CA ALA A 195 -16.07 -33.02 -27.29
C ALA A 195 -17.26 -32.08 -27.06
N GLY A 196 -18.45 -32.67 -26.91
CA GLY A 196 -19.67 -31.95 -26.55
C GLY A 196 -19.70 -31.49 -25.09
N TYR A 197 -20.88 -31.10 -24.62
CA TYR A 197 -21.09 -30.62 -23.25
C TYR A 197 -20.89 -31.74 -22.22
N GLY A 198 -20.41 -31.40 -21.03
CA GLY A 198 -20.28 -32.33 -19.90
C GLY A 198 -19.28 -33.46 -20.16
N SER A 199 -18.31 -33.23 -21.04
CA SER A 199 -17.39 -34.28 -21.48
C SER A 199 -16.06 -34.24 -20.72
N THR A 200 -15.35 -35.37 -20.74
CA THR A 200 -14.01 -35.50 -20.18
C THR A 200 -13.01 -35.86 -21.27
N SER A 201 -11.99 -35.04 -21.46
CA SER A 201 -10.96 -35.25 -22.49
C SER A 201 -9.58 -35.26 -21.85
N THR A 202 -8.79 -36.30 -22.11
CA THR A 202 -7.40 -36.44 -21.65
C THR A 202 -6.48 -36.62 -22.85
N ALA A 203 -5.45 -35.78 -22.98
CA ALA A 203 -4.44 -35.91 -24.02
C ALA A 203 -3.01 -35.84 -23.48
N GLY A 204 -2.07 -36.38 -24.25
CA GLY A 204 -0.63 -36.23 -23.98
C GLY A 204 -0.11 -34.83 -24.29
N SER A 205 1.21 -34.71 -24.43
CA SER A 205 1.85 -33.44 -24.81
C SER A 205 1.49 -33.01 -26.23
N ASN A 206 1.75 -31.74 -26.56
CA ASN A 206 1.60 -31.18 -27.91
C ASN A 206 0.20 -31.40 -28.51
N SER A 207 -0.84 -31.39 -27.66
CA SER A 207 -2.21 -31.77 -28.06
C SER A 207 -3.17 -30.59 -27.98
N SER A 208 -4.27 -30.65 -28.72
CA SER A 208 -5.33 -29.65 -28.74
C SER A 208 -6.64 -30.26 -28.25
N LEU A 209 -7.27 -29.62 -27.26
CA LEU A 209 -8.55 -30.07 -26.71
C LEU A 209 -9.58 -28.94 -26.82
N ILE A 210 -10.71 -29.23 -27.45
CA ILE A 210 -11.87 -28.32 -27.55
C ILE A 210 -13.07 -29.01 -26.93
N ALA A 211 -13.72 -28.39 -25.96
CA ALA A 211 -14.90 -28.95 -25.32
C ALA A 211 -16.00 -27.93 -25.07
N GLY A 212 -17.24 -28.43 -25.00
CA GLY A 212 -18.40 -27.63 -24.64
C GLY A 212 -18.44 -27.22 -23.17
N TYR A 213 -19.61 -26.78 -22.71
CA TYR A 213 -19.86 -26.33 -21.35
C TYR A 213 -19.76 -27.45 -20.32
N GLY A 214 -19.32 -27.12 -19.09
CA GLY A 214 -19.25 -28.06 -17.97
C GLY A 214 -18.28 -29.21 -18.19
N SER A 215 -17.24 -29.01 -19.01
CA SER A 215 -16.32 -30.07 -19.41
C SER A 215 -15.06 -30.10 -18.55
N THR A 216 -14.41 -31.26 -18.51
CA THR A 216 -13.11 -31.45 -17.86
C THR A 216 -12.06 -31.81 -18.90
N GLN A 217 -10.99 -31.04 -18.99
CA GLN A 217 -9.89 -31.29 -19.93
C GLN A 217 -8.57 -31.42 -19.16
N THR A 218 -7.79 -32.45 -19.48
CA THR A 218 -6.44 -32.65 -18.95
C THR A 218 -5.46 -32.84 -20.11
N ALA A 219 -4.37 -32.08 -20.13
CA ALA A 219 -3.34 -32.21 -21.17
C ALA A 219 -1.91 -32.20 -20.60
N GLY A 220 -0.99 -32.77 -21.38
CA GLY A 220 0.44 -32.74 -21.08
C GLY A 220 1.12 -31.42 -21.47
N PHE A 221 2.45 -31.44 -21.53
CA PHE A 221 3.29 -30.32 -21.90
C PHE A 221 2.92 -29.68 -23.25
N LYS A 222 3.00 -28.35 -23.34
CA LYS A 222 2.83 -27.58 -24.58
C LYS A 222 1.52 -27.88 -25.31
N SER A 223 0.42 -27.81 -24.57
CA SER A 223 -0.92 -28.12 -25.09
C SER A 223 -1.81 -26.89 -25.12
N ILE A 224 -2.86 -26.96 -25.93
CA ILE A 224 -3.88 -25.91 -26.05
C ILE A 224 -5.22 -26.51 -25.60
N LEU A 225 -5.87 -25.85 -24.64
CA LEU A 225 -7.17 -26.27 -24.13
C LEU A 225 -8.16 -25.13 -24.28
N THR A 226 -9.28 -25.38 -24.95
CA THR A 226 -10.40 -24.43 -25.07
C THR A 226 -11.68 -25.07 -24.56
N ALA A 227 -12.37 -24.41 -23.61
CA ALA A 227 -13.62 -24.91 -23.05
C ALA A 227 -14.66 -23.80 -22.79
N GLY A 228 -15.93 -24.18 -22.75
CA GLY A 228 -17.06 -23.29 -22.45
C GLY A 228 -17.20 -22.91 -20.97
N TYR A 229 -18.35 -22.35 -20.57
CA TYR A 229 -18.66 -21.99 -19.18
C TYR A 229 -18.61 -23.17 -18.21
N GLY A 230 -18.23 -22.89 -16.96
CA GLY A 230 -18.23 -23.86 -15.86
C GLY A 230 -17.28 -25.04 -16.07
N SER A 231 -16.22 -24.84 -16.85
CA SER A 231 -15.31 -25.93 -17.22
C SER A 231 -14.10 -26.00 -16.28
N THR A 232 -13.47 -27.16 -16.24
CA THR A 232 -12.23 -27.40 -15.50
C THR A 232 -11.13 -27.80 -16.47
N GLN A 233 -10.02 -27.07 -16.48
CA GLN A 233 -8.86 -27.37 -17.31
C GLN A 233 -7.62 -27.56 -16.45
N THR A 234 -6.86 -28.62 -16.72
CA THR A 234 -5.54 -28.84 -16.13
C THR A 234 -4.53 -29.12 -17.23
N ALA A 235 -3.42 -28.38 -17.24
CA ALA A 235 -2.30 -28.67 -18.12
C ALA A 235 -0.96 -28.61 -17.39
N GLN A 236 0.04 -29.23 -17.99
CA GLN A 236 1.43 -29.10 -17.54
C GLN A 236 2.04 -27.79 -18.06
N GLU A 237 3.36 -27.73 -18.14
CA GLU A 237 4.11 -26.53 -18.51
C GLU A 237 3.88 -26.09 -19.97
N ARG A 238 4.11 -24.81 -20.23
CA ARG A 238 4.08 -24.16 -21.56
C ARG A 238 2.76 -24.30 -22.29
N SER A 239 1.65 -24.30 -21.56
CA SER A 239 0.32 -24.56 -22.12
C SER A 239 -0.57 -23.32 -22.11
N ASP A 240 -1.49 -23.28 -23.07
CA ASP A 240 -2.45 -22.19 -23.24
C ASP A 240 -3.86 -22.70 -22.93
N LEU A 241 -4.50 -22.07 -21.93
CA LEU A 241 -5.83 -22.45 -21.43
C LEU A 241 -6.79 -21.29 -21.65
N VAL A 242 -7.86 -21.53 -22.40
CA VAL A 242 -8.95 -20.58 -22.63
C VAL A 242 -10.26 -21.15 -22.11
N THR A 243 -10.89 -20.46 -21.17
CA THR A 243 -12.18 -20.85 -20.60
C THR A 243 -13.20 -19.73 -20.54
N GLY A 244 -14.48 -20.09 -20.45
CA GLY A 244 -15.56 -19.14 -20.23
C GLY A 244 -15.78 -18.78 -18.75
N TYR A 245 -16.88 -18.07 -18.46
CA TYR A 245 -17.40 -17.77 -17.12
C TYR A 245 -17.42 -18.94 -16.14
N GLY A 246 -17.09 -18.64 -14.88
CA GLY A 246 -17.21 -19.58 -13.75
C GLY A 246 -16.32 -20.82 -13.86
N SER A 247 -15.20 -20.71 -14.58
CA SER A 247 -14.33 -21.84 -14.87
C SER A 247 -13.13 -21.91 -13.93
N THR A 248 -12.51 -23.09 -13.87
CA THR A 248 -11.28 -23.33 -13.11
C THR A 248 -10.17 -23.81 -14.06
N SER A 249 -9.03 -23.11 -14.05
CA SER A 249 -7.88 -23.46 -14.88
C SER A 249 -6.61 -23.60 -14.02
N THR A 250 -5.88 -24.70 -14.18
CA THR A 250 -4.59 -24.94 -13.54
C THR A 250 -3.53 -25.23 -14.59
N ALA A 251 -2.40 -24.53 -14.58
CA ALA A 251 -1.28 -24.78 -15.48
C ALA A 251 0.09 -24.73 -14.78
N GLY A 252 1.09 -25.36 -15.38
CA GLY A 252 2.47 -25.37 -14.89
C GLY A 252 3.27 -24.11 -15.27
N TYR A 253 4.59 -24.26 -15.27
CA TYR A 253 5.57 -23.23 -15.66
C TYR A 253 5.33 -22.64 -17.04
N SER A 254 5.59 -21.34 -17.21
CA SER A 254 5.50 -20.59 -18.48
C SER A 254 4.19 -20.77 -19.24
N SER A 255 3.06 -20.70 -18.54
CA SER A 255 1.74 -20.94 -19.13
C SER A 255 0.93 -19.66 -19.29
N SER A 256 -0.04 -19.69 -20.20
CA SER A 256 -1.00 -18.60 -20.42
C SER A 256 -2.41 -19.06 -20.10
N LEU A 257 -3.11 -18.35 -19.21
CA LEU A 257 -4.49 -18.65 -18.83
C LEU A 257 -5.38 -17.45 -19.11
N ILE A 258 -6.43 -17.64 -19.90
CA ILE A 258 -7.45 -16.63 -20.21
C ILE A 258 -8.82 -17.17 -19.76
N ALA A 259 -9.52 -16.40 -18.92
CA ALA A 259 -10.83 -16.79 -18.42
C ALA A 259 -11.82 -15.61 -18.37
N GLY A 260 -13.11 -15.95 -18.38
CA GLY A 260 -14.19 -14.99 -18.20
C GLY A 260 -14.38 -14.55 -16.73
N TYR A 261 -15.49 -13.86 -16.46
CA TYR A 261 -15.96 -13.49 -15.12
C TYR A 261 -16.09 -14.67 -14.14
N GLY A 262 -15.80 -14.39 -12.86
CA GLY A 262 -16.00 -15.33 -11.75
C GLY A 262 -15.13 -16.57 -11.82
N SER A 263 -13.98 -16.50 -12.51
CA SER A 263 -13.14 -17.66 -12.76
C SER A 263 -12.01 -17.77 -11.73
N THR A 264 -11.50 -18.98 -11.56
CA THR A 264 -10.33 -19.28 -10.72
C THR A 264 -9.19 -19.79 -11.58
N GLN A 265 -8.04 -19.11 -11.54
CA GLN A 265 -6.86 -19.50 -12.30
C GLN A 265 -5.67 -19.70 -11.35
N THR A 266 -4.97 -20.83 -11.51
CA THR A 266 -3.73 -21.13 -10.79
C THR A 266 -2.64 -21.44 -11.80
N ALA A 267 -1.49 -20.78 -11.70
CA ALA A 267 -0.34 -21.07 -12.56
C ALA A 267 0.98 -21.20 -11.79
N GLY A 268 1.95 -21.86 -12.41
CA GLY A 268 3.32 -21.93 -11.90
C GLY A 268 4.14 -20.65 -12.19
N TYR A 269 5.45 -20.78 -12.10
CA TYR A 269 6.42 -19.71 -12.39
C TYR A 269 6.30 -19.15 -13.81
N GLU A 270 6.70 -17.88 -14.00
CA GLU A 270 6.79 -17.20 -15.31
C GLU A 270 5.49 -17.26 -16.14
N SER A 271 4.33 -17.17 -15.48
CA SER A 271 3.04 -17.35 -16.14
C SER A 271 2.28 -16.04 -16.33
N THR A 272 1.36 -16.04 -17.30
CA THR A 272 0.46 -14.92 -17.57
C THR A 272 -0.99 -15.35 -17.34
N LEU A 273 -1.70 -14.64 -16.48
CA LEU A 273 -3.10 -14.92 -16.17
C LEU A 273 -3.94 -13.68 -16.49
N THR A 274 -4.98 -13.84 -17.31
CA THR A 274 -5.96 -12.80 -17.61
C THR A 274 -7.37 -13.28 -17.26
N ALA A 275 -8.08 -12.52 -16.43
CA ALA A 275 -9.45 -12.85 -16.04
C ALA A 275 -10.33 -11.60 -15.94
N GLY A 276 -11.64 -11.78 -16.09
CA GLY A 276 -12.62 -10.70 -15.96
C GLY A 276 -12.98 -10.34 -14.51
N TYR A 277 -14.08 -9.62 -14.31
CA TYR A 277 -14.69 -9.29 -13.01
C TYR A 277 -14.82 -10.46 -12.03
N GLY A 278 -14.60 -10.18 -10.75
CA GLY A 278 -14.87 -11.09 -9.64
C GLY A 278 -14.04 -12.37 -9.68
N SER A 279 -12.86 -12.33 -10.30
CA SER A 279 -12.04 -13.52 -10.51
C SER A 279 -10.97 -13.67 -9.43
N THR A 280 -10.49 -14.89 -9.25
CA THR A 280 -9.37 -15.21 -8.36
C THR A 280 -8.20 -15.75 -9.17
N GLN A 281 -7.03 -15.14 -9.02
CA GLN A 281 -5.80 -15.57 -9.69
C GLN A 281 -4.70 -15.83 -8.66
N THR A 282 -4.02 -16.97 -8.78
CA THR A 282 -2.83 -17.31 -8.01
C THR A 282 -1.71 -17.71 -8.96
N ALA A 283 -0.52 -17.10 -8.81
CA ALA A 283 0.67 -17.54 -9.52
C ALA A 283 1.90 -17.54 -8.62
N GLN A 284 2.94 -18.28 -9.06
CA GLN A 284 4.26 -18.24 -8.42
C GLN A 284 5.09 -17.07 -8.98
N ASP A 285 6.39 -17.08 -8.73
CA ASP A 285 7.29 -15.96 -9.00
C ASP A 285 7.36 -15.60 -10.51
N SER A 286 7.76 -14.35 -10.77
CA SER A 286 7.96 -13.79 -12.12
C SER A 286 6.71 -13.82 -13.01
N SER A 287 5.54 -13.66 -12.41
CA SER A 287 4.25 -13.81 -13.11
C SER A 287 3.53 -12.48 -13.31
N SER A 288 2.68 -12.43 -14.34
CA SER A 288 1.84 -11.28 -14.68
C SER A 288 0.35 -11.62 -14.54
N LEU A 289 -0.35 -10.93 -13.65
CA LEU A 289 -1.78 -11.14 -13.36
C LEU A 289 -2.56 -9.89 -13.74
N ILE A 290 -3.54 -10.06 -14.64
CA ILE A 290 -4.46 -9.00 -15.08
C ILE A 290 -5.89 -9.42 -14.73
N THR A 291 -6.56 -8.62 -13.90
CA THR A 291 -7.94 -8.88 -13.47
C THR A 291 -8.88 -7.69 -13.62
N GLY A 292 -10.17 -7.99 -13.73
CA GLY A 292 -11.25 -7.00 -13.69
C GLY A 292 -11.55 -6.49 -12.28
N TYR A 293 -12.73 -5.90 -12.10
CA TYR A 293 -13.12 -5.26 -10.84
C TYR A 293 -13.54 -6.30 -9.80
N GLY A 294 -13.35 -5.99 -8.52
CA GLY A 294 -13.73 -6.85 -7.40
C GLY A 294 -12.96 -8.19 -7.39
N SER A 295 -11.75 -8.20 -7.94
CA SER A 295 -10.97 -9.43 -8.13
C SER A 295 -9.93 -9.60 -7.03
N THR A 296 -9.46 -10.83 -6.85
CA THR A 296 -8.36 -11.16 -5.93
C THR A 296 -7.19 -11.76 -6.70
N SER A 297 -6.01 -11.19 -6.53
CA SER A 297 -4.77 -11.66 -7.18
C SER A 297 -3.68 -11.88 -6.15
N THR A 298 -3.03 -13.04 -6.20
CA THR A 298 -1.87 -13.39 -5.37
C THR A 298 -0.72 -13.84 -6.26
N ALA A 299 0.46 -13.23 -6.10
CA ALA A 299 1.66 -13.64 -6.81
C ALA A 299 2.90 -13.70 -5.90
N GLY A 300 3.93 -14.40 -6.35
CA GLY A 300 5.21 -14.52 -5.64
C GLY A 300 6.16 -13.36 -5.88
N TYR A 301 7.46 -13.65 -5.85
CA TYR A 301 8.56 -12.70 -6.09
C TYR A 301 8.52 -12.12 -7.51
N SER A 302 9.00 -10.88 -7.68
CA SER A 302 9.20 -10.22 -8.98
C SER A 302 7.98 -10.27 -9.90
N SER A 303 6.80 -10.03 -9.34
CA SER A 303 5.53 -10.19 -10.07
C SER A 303 4.84 -8.85 -10.35
N THR A 304 4.03 -8.84 -11.41
CA THR A 304 3.22 -7.67 -11.79
C THR A 304 1.74 -8.01 -11.65
N LEU A 305 1.01 -7.21 -10.87
CA LEU A 305 -0.43 -7.38 -10.67
C LEU A 305 -1.16 -6.10 -11.12
N ILE A 306 -2.10 -6.24 -12.04
CA ILE A 306 -2.96 -5.14 -12.52
C ILE A 306 -4.42 -5.51 -12.28
N ALA A 307 -5.15 -4.64 -11.59
CA ALA A 307 -6.55 -4.86 -11.26
C ALA A 307 -7.43 -3.61 -11.42
N GLY A 308 -8.72 -3.83 -11.59
CA GLY A 308 -9.75 -2.77 -11.61
C GLY A 308 -10.07 -2.19 -10.24
N TYR A 309 -11.28 -1.65 -10.08
CA TYR A 309 -11.75 -1.08 -8.81
C TYR A 309 -12.12 -2.16 -7.78
N GLY A 310 -11.96 -1.83 -6.49
CA GLY A 310 -12.39 -2.68 -5.38
C GLY A 310 -11.66 -4.02 -5.31
N SER A 311 -10.46 -4.09 -5.85
CA SER A 311 -9.70 -5.34 -5.95
C SER A 311 -8.74 -5.51 -4.77
N THR A 312 -8.36 -6.76 -4.51
CA THR A 312 -7.37 -7.14 -3.50
C THR A 312 -6.17 -7.77 -4.19
N GLN A 313 -4.98 -7.22 -3.98
CA GLN A 313 -3.73 -7.73 -4.55
C GLN A 313 -2.72 -8.01 -3.45
N THR A 314 -2.12 -9.19 -3.50
CA THR A 314 -1.03 -9.61 -2.61
C THR A 314 0.17 -10.06 -3.45
N ALA A 315 1.36 -9.50 -3.20
CA ALA A 315 2.57 -9.92 -3.88
C ALA A 315 3.74 -10.16 -2.91
N GLY A 316 4.73 -10.92 -3.38
CA GLY A 316 6.01 -11.11 -2.69
C GLY A 316 6.92 -9.89 -2.78
N HIS A 317 8.23 -10.12 -2.66
CA HIS A 317 9.24 -9.06 -2.79
C HIS A 317 9.40 -8.59 -4.24
N GLU A 318 9.96 -7.38 -4.42
CA GLU A 318 10.34 -6.80 -5.71
C GLU A 318 9.20 -6.78 -6.75
N SER A 319 7.99 -6.49 -6.29
CA SER A 319 6.78 -6.59 -7.11
C SER A 319 6.14 -5.23 -7.41
N THR A 320 5.37 -5.19 -8.49
CA THR A 320 4.62 -3.99 -8.91
C THR A 320 3.12 -4.28 -8.88
N LEU A 321 2.37 -3.49 -8.11
CA LEU A 321 0.93 -3.63 -7.98
C LEU A 321 0.25 -2.35 -8.43
N THR A 322 -0.68 -2.44 -9.38
CA THR A 322 -1.53 -1.34 -9.82
C THR A 322 -2.99 -1.72 -9.66
N ALA A 323 -3.75 -0.88 -8.94
CA ALA A 323 -5.18 -1.05 -8.76
C ALA A 323 -5.93 0.29 -8.80
N GLY A 324 -7.22 0.24 -9.10
CA GLY A 324 -8.05 1.46 -9.13
C GLY A 324 -8.58 1.86 -7.75
N TYR A 325 -9.65 2.65 -7.73
CA TYR A 325 -10.39 3.10 -6.53
C TYR A 325 -10.79 1.99 -5.56
N GLY A 326 -10.73 2.30 -4.26
CA GLY A 326 -11.22 1.45 -3.17
C GLY A 326 -10.50 0.10 -3.06
N SER A 327 -9.26 0.03 -3.54
CA SER A 327 -8.53 -1.24 -3.61
C SER A 327 -7.65 -1.46 -2.39
N THR A 328 -7.31 -2.72 -2.14
CA THR A 328 -6.36 -3.11 -1.09
C THR A 328 -5.16 -3.78 -1.72
N GLN A 329 -3.96 -3.27 -1.43
CA GLN A 329 -2.70 -3.83 -1.89
C GLN A 329 -1.80 -4.16 -0.71
N THR A 330 -1.21 -5.35 -0.74
CA THR A 330 -0.17 -5.78 0.21
C THR A 330 1.02 -6.32 -0.58
N ALA A 331 2.22 -5.80 -0.31
CA ALA A 331 3.45 -6.37 -0.84
C ALA A 331 4.53 -6.46 0.24
N GLN A 332 5.56 -7.24 -0.03
CA GLN A 332 6.74 -7.33 0.84
C GLN A 332 7.73 -6.22 0.47
N GLU A 333 9.03 -6.48 0.62
CA GLU A 333 10.08 -5.47 0.45
C GLU A 333 10.28 -5.06 -1.01
N ARG A 334 10.84 -3.87 -1.22
CA ARG A 334 11.25 -3.33 -2.53
C ARG A 334 10.13 -3.31 -3.57
N SER A 335 8.92 -3.00 -3.12
CA SER A 335 7.73 -3.08 -3.98
C SER A 335 7.13 -1.72 -4.26
N ASP A 336 6.55 -1.60 -5.45
CA ASP A 336 5.89 -0.39 -5.94
C ASP A 336 4.37 -0.60 -6.00
N LEU A 337 3.63 0.21 -5.24
CA LEU A 337 2.19 0.12 -5.11
C LEU A 337 1.54 1.41 -5.60
N VAL A 338 0.69 1.30 -6.62
CA VAL A 338 -0.10 2.41 -7.16
C VAL A 338 -1.58 2.12 -7.01
N THR A 339 -2.28 2.98 -6.28
CA THR A 339 -3.73 2.87 -6.05
C THR A 339 -4.51 4.16 -6.31
N GLY A 340 -5.81 4.02 -6.56
CA GLY A 340 -6.74 5.15 -6.69
C GLY A 340 -7.18 5.75 -5.34
N TYR A 341 -8.14 6.66 -5.37
CA TYR A 341 -8.90 7.18 -4.22
C TYR A 341 -9.43 6.10 -3.26
N GLY A 342 -9.42 6.42 -1.97
CA GLY A 342 -10.02 5.62 -0.91
C GLY A 342 -9.39 4.24 -0.73
N SER A 343 -8.14 4.08 -1.15
CA SER A 343 -7.46 2.78 -1.17
C SER A 343 -6.59 2.57 0.06
N THR A 344 -6.25 1.30 0.31
CA THR A 344 -5.33 0.91 1.37
C THR A 344 -4.13 0.19 0.78
N SER A 345 -2.92 0.66 1.08
CA SER A 345 -1.67 0.06 0.61
C SER A 345 -0.75 -0.24 1.78
N THR A 346 -0.23 -1.46 1.86
CA THR A 346 0.78 -1.88 2.85
C THR A 346 2.00 -2.46 2.14
N ALA A 347 3.19 -1.98 2.47
CA ALA A 347 4.44 -2.52 1.94
C ALA A 347 5.53 -2.65 3.01
N GLY A 348 6.56 -3.46 2.71
CA GLY A 348 7.70 -3.68 3.59
C GLY A 348 8.79 -2.60 3.48
N TYR A 349 10.03 -3.04 3.63
CA TYR A 349 11.25 -2.23 3.51
C TYR A 349 11.44 -1.66 2.09
N SER A 350 12.05 -0.48 1.97
CA SER A 350 12.48 0.12 0.69
C SER A 350 11.39 0.17 -0.37
N SER A 351 10.17 0.52 0.02
CA SER A 351 9.01 0.45 -0.87
C SER A 351 8.48 1.84 -1.26
N SER A 352 7.80 1.91 -2.40
CA SER A 352 7.18 3.13 -2.91
C SER A 352 5.67 2.96 -2.98
N LEU A 353 4.92 3.84 -2.32
CA LEU A 353 3.45 3.81 -2.33
C LEU A 353 2.92 5.14 -2.87
N ILE A 354 2.09 5.07 -3.91
CA ILE A 354 1.40 6.21 -4.50
C ILE A 354 -0.11 5.97 -4.43
N ALA A 355 -0.85 6.91 -3.84
CA ALA A 355 -2.30 6.81 -3.71
C ALA A 355 -3.00 8.15 -3.95
N GLY A 356 -4.29 8.06 -4.27
CA GLY A 356 -5.15 9.24 -4.41
C GLY A 356 -5.60 9.83 -3.06
N TYR A 357 -6.56 10.76 -3.12
CA TYR A 357 -7.34 11.28 -1.99
C TYR A 357 -7.92 10.21 -1.06
N GLY A 358 -7.96 10.52 0.24
CA GLY A 358 -8.63 9.72 1.26
C GLY A 358 -8.03 8.33 1.46
N SER A 359 -6.76 8.15 1.12
CA SER A 359 -6.11 6.84 1.13
C SER A 359 -5.34 6.59 2.42
N THR A 360 -5.13 5.32 2.73
CA THR A 360 -4.31 4.89 3.87
C THR A 360 -3.09 4.12 3.35
N GLN A 361 -1.89 4.57 3.71
CA GLN A 361 -0.64 3.93 3.31
C GLN A 361 0.19 3.59 4.55
N THR A 362 0.68 2.36 4.62
CA THR A 362 1.60 1.89 5.66
C THR A 362 2.84 1.30 5.01
N ALA A 363 4.04 1.73 5.41
CA ALA A 363 5.28 1.17 4.91
C ALA A 363 6.30 0.91 6.03
N GLY A 364 7.30 0.06 5.74
CA GLY A 364 8.42 -0.19 6.63
C GLY A 364 9.51 0.89 6.56
N TYR A 365 10.74 0.50 6.85
CA TYR A 365 11.93 1.36 6.79
C TYR A 365 12.26 1.81 5.36
N GLU A 366 12.94 2.96 5.23
CA GLU A 366 13.47 3.50 3.96
C GLU A 366 12.44 3.62 2.84
N SER A 367 11.21 4.00 3.19
CA SER A 367 10.09 3.99 2.24
C SER A 367 9.66 5.40 1.81
N THR A 368 9.07 5.47 0.62
CA THR A 368 8.50 6.72 0.07
C THR A 368 7.00 6.58 -0.08
N LEU A 369 6.24 7.47 0.53
CA LEU A 369 4.79 7.47 0.49
C LEU A 369 4.29 8.81 -0.08
N THR A 370 3.47 8.77 -1.12
CA THR A 370 2.80 9.95 -1.69
C THR A 370 1.29 9.74 -1.73
N ALA A 371 0.54 10.67 -1.15
CA ALA A 371 -0.92 10.63 -1.14
C ALA A 371 -1.57 12.01 -1.31
N GLY A 372 -2.82 12.02 -1.76
CA GLY A 372 -3.61 13.24 -1.92
C GLY A 372 -4.14 13.81 -0.60
N TYR A 373 -5.08 14.76 -0.71
CA TYR A 373 -5.92 15.30 0.37
C TYR A 373 -6.56 14.24 1.28
N GLY A 374 -6.66 14.57 2.57
CA GLY A 374 -7.37 13.77 3.57
C GLY A 374 -6.79 12.38 3.78
N SER A 375 -5.50 12.18 3.47
CA SER A 375 -4.88 10.86 3.51
C SER A 375 -4.16 10.61 4.83
N THR A 376 -3.97 9.33 5.15
CA THR A 376 -3.21 8.88 6.30
C THR A 376 -1.99 8.09 5.84
N GLN A 377 -0.81 8.50 6.28
CA GLN A 377 0.45 7.82 5.99
C GLN A 377 1.17 7.44 7.28
N THR A 378 1.64 6.20 7.36
CA THR A 378 2.50 5.72 8.45
C THR A 378 3.72 5.04 7.84
N ALA A 379 4.92 5.45 8.27
CA ALA A 379 6.16 4.74 7.91
C ALA A 379 7.08 4.59 9.13
N GLN A 380 8.07 3.72 9.00
CA GLN A 380 9.14 3.58 10.00
C GLN A 380 10.28 4.57 9.70
N GLU A 381 11.49 4.26 10.14
CA GLU A 381 12.64 5.17 10.08
C GLU A 381 13.10 5.44 8.64
N ASN A 382 13.87 6.52 8.45
CA ASN A 382 14.46 6.93 7.19
C ASN A 382 13.46 7.07 6.03
N SER A 383 12.23 7.48 6.33
CA SER A 383 11.14 7.50 5.35
C SER A 383 10.75 8.90 4.92
N SER A 384 10.22 9.02 3.70
CA SER A 384 9.76 10.26 3.10
C SER A 384 8.26 10.21 2.82
N LEU A 385 7.49 11.09 3.47
CA LEU A 385 6.03 11.15 3.39
C LEU A 385 5.60 12.48 2.79
N THR A 386 4.86 12.44 1.69
CA THR A 386 4.24 13.62 1.06
C THR A 386 2.74 13.48 1.01
N THR A 387 2.02 14.43 1.62
CA THR A 387 0.55 14.44 1.66
C THR A 387 -0.07 15.79 1.31
N GLY A 388 -1.34 15.77 0.89
CA GLY A 388 -2.13 16.99 0.65
C GLY A 388 -2.67 17.65 1.92
N TYR A 389 -3.55 18.64 1.74
CA TYR A 389 -4.42 19.25 2.75
C TYR A 389 -5.16 18.25 3.66
N GLY A 390 -5.29 18.61 4.94
CA GLY A 390 -6.10 17.88 5.92
C GLY A 390 -5.62 16.45 6.16
N SER A 391 -4.34 16.18 5.95
CA SER A 391 -3.76 14.83 6.01
C SER A 391 -3.07 14.58 7.35
N THR A 392 -2.89 13.30 7.67
CA THR A 392 -2.13 12.85 8.84
C THR A 392 -0.94 12.02 8.39
N SER A 393 0.26 12.39 8.86
CA SER A 393 1.50 11.68 8.55
C SER A 393 2.25 11.34 9.84
N THR A 394 2.63 10.08 10.01
CA THR A 394 3.45 9.60 11.13
C THR A 394 4.67 8.88 10.61
N ALA A 395 5.88 9.25 11.07
CA ALA A 395 7.11 8.57 10.70
C ALA A 395 8.06 8.37 11.91
N GLY A 396 9.04 7.48 11.75
CA GLY A 396 10.05 7.19 12.77
C GLY A 396 11.22 8.19 12.79
N PHE A 397 12.38 7.69 13.23
CA PHE A 397 13.67 8.40 13.22
C PHE A 397 14.07 8.88 11.81
N ALA A 398 14.79 10.00 11.75
CA ALA A 398 15.43 10.54 10.55
C ALA A 398 14.52 10.60 9.32
N SER A 399 13.27 11.04 9.52
CA SER A 399 12.25 11.03 8.47
C SER A 399 11.93 12.44 7.98
N SER A 400 11.43 12.53 6.75
CA SER A 400 10.99 13.78 6.12
C SER A 400 9.49 13.74 5.85
N LEU A 401 8.75 14.71 6.38
CA LEU A 401 7.31 14.82 6.19
C LEU A 401 6.97 16.17 5.55
N ILE A 402 6.26 16.14 4.42
CA ILE A 402 5.75 17.32 3.72
C ILE A 402 4.23 17.21 3.65
N ALA A 403 3.52 18.23 4.13
CA ALA A 403 2.07 18.27 4.12
C ALA A 403 1.51 19.64 3.75
N GLY A 404 0.26 19.65 3.28
CA GLY A 404 -0.49 20.89 3.01
C GLY A 404 -0.95 21.64 4.27
N TYR A 405 -1.90 22.54 4.06
CA TYR A 405 -2.73 23.21 5.08
C TYR A 405 -3.55 22.25 5.94
N GLY A 406 -3.71 22.61 7.22
CA GLY A 406 -4.58 21.91 8.17
C GLY A 406 -4.16 20.47 8.44
N SER A 407 -2.87 20.14 8.25
CA SER A 407 -2.37 18.78 8.37
C SER A 407 -1.73 18.53 9.73
N THR A 408 -1.69 17.26 10.12
CA THR A 408 -1.04 16.79 11.35
C THR A 408 0.17 15.92 11.00
N GLN A 409 1.34 16.28 11.51
CA GLN A 409 2.57 15.54 11.29
C GLN A 409 3.21 15.15 12.63
N THR A 410 3.59 13.88 12.76
CA THR A 410 4.32 13.34 13.91
C THR A 410 5.57 12.61 13.43
N ALA A 411 6.73 12.92 13.98
CA ALA A 411 7.98 12.22 13.68
C ALA A 411 8.81 11.90 14.92
N GLY A 412 9.77 10.99 14.78
CA GLY A 412 10.78 10.70 15.82
C GLY A 412 11.91 11.74 15.86
N TYR A 413 13.08 11.34 16.34
CA TYR A 413 14.28 12.18 16.37
C TYR A 413 14.83 12.50 14.97
N GLU A 414 15.66 13.54 14.88
CA GLU A 414 16.43 13.92 13.68
C GLU A 414 15.57 14.11 12.43
N SER A 415 14.32 14.56 12.61
CA SER A 415 13.33 14.59 11.54
C SER A 415 13.07 16.00 11.01
N THR A 416 12.65 16.09 9.76
CA THR A 416 12.28 17.36 9.10
C THR A 416 10.81 17.36 8.73
N LEU A 417 10.06 18.33 9.27
CA LEU A 417 8.62 18.46 9.03
C LEU A 417 8.34 19.82 8.37
N THR A 418 7.67 19.81 7.23
CA THR A 418 7.19 21.02 6.56
C THR A 418 5.68 20.93 6.36
N ALA A 419 4.95 21.95 6.83
CA ALA A 419 3.51 22.04 6.69
C ALA A 419 3.03 23.45 6.35
N GLY A 420 1.82 23.54 5.79
CA GLY A 420 1.17 24.81 5.53
C GLY A 420 0.58 25.51 6.77
N TYR A 421 -0.32 26.45 6.52
CA TYR A 421 -1.19 27.14 7.48
C TYR A 421 -2.05 26.19 8.32
N GLY A 422 -2.24 26.56 9.60
CA GLY A 422 -3.16 25.87 10.51
C GLY A 422 -2.78 24.44 10.81
N SER A 423 -1.49 24.09 10.67
CA SER A 423 -1.01 22.73 10.80
C SER A 423 -0.45 22.46 12.20
N THR A 424 -0.45 21.19 12.58
CA THR A 424 0.13 20.71 13.85
C THR A 424 1.31 19.81 13.55
N GLN A 425 2.47 20.14 14.10
CA GLN A 425 3.70 19.37 13.94
C GLN A 425 4.24 18.96 15.31
N THR A 426 4.58 17.68 15.46
CA THR A 426 5.23 17.14 16.65
C THR A 426 6.44 16.32 16.25
N ALA A 427 7.60 16.57 16.85
CA ALA A 427 8.78 15.73 16.68
C ALA A 427 9.55 15.55 17.98
N GLU A 428 10.46 14.57 18.02
CA GLU A 428 11.38 14.40 19.14
C GLU A 428 12.64 15.29 18.94
N GLY A 429 13.73 14.99 19.63
CA GLY A 429 14.93 15.84 19.62
C GLY A 429 15.66 15.89 18.27
N GLY A 430 16.47 16.92 18.06
CA GLY A 430 17.27 17.08 16.84
C GLY A 430 16.45 17.45 15.59
N SER A 431 15.22 17.91 15.75
CA SER A 431 14.28 18.04 14.62
C SER A 431 14.14 19.48 14.11
N SER A 432 13.80 19.60 12.82
CA SER A 432 13.51 20.87 12.15
C SER A 432 12.05 20.93 11.69
N LEU A 433 11.29 21.89 12.23
CA LEU A 433 9.86 22.07 11.96
C LEU A 433 9.64 23.43 11.31
N THR A 434 9.06 23.43 10.11
CA THR A 434 8.63 24.64 9.40
C THR A 434 7.13 24.60 9.14
N ALA A 435 6.41 25.62 9.60
CA ALA A 435 4.96 25.72 9.43
C ALA A 435 4.51 27.10 8.94
N GLY A 436 3.30 27.18 8.39
CA GLY A 436 2.66 28.45 8.03
C GLY A 436 2.15 29.25 9.25
N TYR A 437 1.35 30.28 8.97
CA TYR A 437 0.48 31.01 9.89
C TYR A 437 -0.47 30.10 10.70
N GLY A 438 -0.72 30.50 11.96
CA GLY A 438 -1.72 29.87 12.83
C GLY A 438 -1.39 28.42 13.19
N SER A 439 -0.11 28.04 13.13
CA SER A 439 0.32 26.66 13.30
C SER A 439 0.82 26.38 14.71
N THR A 440 0.77 25.11 15.10
CA THR A 440 1.33 24.62 16.36
C THR A 440 2.48 23.68 16.07
N ALA A 441 3.66 23.96 16.62
CA ALA A 441 4.83 23.10 16.48
C ALA A 441 5.41 22.78 17.85
N THR A 442 5.63 21.49 18.12
CA THR A 442 6.26 20.99 19.35
C THR A 442 7.45 20.12 18.98
N ALA A 443 8.63 20.40 19.53
CA ALA A 443 9.78 19.51 19.36
C ALA A 443 10.56 19.28 20.67
N GLY A 444 11.38 18.24 20.69
CA GLY A 444 12.26 17.92 21.81
C GLY A 444 13.42 18.91 21.99
N GLU A 445 14.52 18.43 22.56
CA GLU A 445 15.76 19.20 22.64
C GLU A 445 16.42 19.39 21.26
N ASP A 446 17.37 20.31 21.17
CA ASP A 446 18.23 20.50 20.00
C ASP A 446 17.46 20.75 18.70
N SER A 447 16.31 21.41 18.81
CA SER A 447 15.36 21.54 17.71
C SER A 447 15.26 22.98 17.18
N SER A 448 14.88 23.10 15.92
CA SER A 448 14.63 24.39 15.25
C SER A 448 13.18 24.45 14.77
N LEU A 449 12.43 25.45 15.24
CA LEU A 449 11.04 25.66 14.90
C LEU A 449 10.88 27.03 14.24
N ILE A 450 10.27 27.04 13.05
CA ILE A 450 9.94 28.26 12.31
C ILE A 450 8.46 28.24 11.96
N ALA A 451 7.74 29.30 12.30
CA ALA A 451 6.35 29.45 11.88
C ALA A 451 5.96 30.89 11.54
N GLY A 452 4.81 31.04 10.91
CA GLY A 452 4.24 32.34 10.59
C GLY A 452 3.64 33.07 11.82
N TYR A 453 2.97 34.18 11.56
CA TYR A 453 2.04 34.89 12.45
C TYR A 453 1.06 33.99 13.21
N GLY A 454 0.75 34.37 14.45
CA GLY A 454 -0.29 33.74 15.27
C GLY A 454 0.01 32.29 15.66
N SER A 455 1.29 31.91 15.68
CA SER A 455 1.69 30.51 15.87
C SER A 455 2.07 30.21 17.32
N THR A 456 1.99 28.94 17.69
CA THR A 456 2.44 28.44 19.00
C THR A 456 3.60 27.47 18.81
N LEU A 457 4.78 27.84 19.30
CA LEU A 457 5.99 27.02 19.20
C LEU A 457 6.44 26.61 20.59
N THR A 458 6.60 25.30 20.81
CA THR A 458 7.09 24.73 22.07
C THR A 458 8.31 23.86 21.81
N SER A 459 9.37 24.05 22.58
CA SER A 459 10.54 23.17 22.49
C SER A 459 11.26 22.95 23.82
N GLY A 460 12.10 21.92 23.85
CA GLY A 460 12.95 21.60 24.98
C GLY A 460 14.17 22.52 25.12
N ILE A 461 15.31 21.89 25.38
CA ILE A 461 16.59 22.53 25.69
C ILE A 461 17.34 22.82 24.37
N ARG A 462 18.14 23.90 24.35
CA ARG A 462 19.05 24.23 23.23
C ARG A 462 18.31 24.41 21.89
N SER A 463 17.17 25.06 21.93
CA SER A 463 16.31 25.20 20.74
C SER A 463 16.29 26.62 20.19
N LEU A 464 16.02 26.73 18.89
CA LEU A 464 15.78 27.99 18.19
C LEU A 464 14.32 28.05 17.75
N LEU A 465 13.57 29.02 18.25
CA LEU A 465 12.18 29.28 17.87
C LEU A 465 12.09 30.64 17.19
N THR A 466 11.55 30.66 15.97
CA THR A 466 11.29 31.89 15.23
C THR A 466 9.83 31.92 14.79
N ALA A 467 9.08 32.96 15.17
CA ALA A 467 7.73 33.16 14.67
C ALA A 467 7.42 34.61 14.30
N GLY A 468 6.31 34.81 13.60
CA GLY A 468 5.81 36.14 13.28
C GLY A 468 5.15 36.85 14.47
N TYR A 469 4.50 37.98 14.19
CA TYR A 469 3.56 38.71 15.05
C TYR A 469 2.52 37.84 15.77
N GLY A 470 2.17 38.24 16.99
CA GLY A 470 1.08 37.63 17.77
C GLY A 470 1.33 36.17 18.15
N SER A 471 2.60 35.76 18.25
CA SER A 471 2.95 34.35 18.46
C SER A 471 3.28 34.06 19.92
N THR A 472 3.14 32.79 20.29
CA THR A 472 3.54 32.26 21.59
C THR A 472 4.73 31.32 21.41
N LEU A 473 5.87 31.65 22.03
CA LEU A 473 7.06 30.81 21.99
C LEU A 473 7.42 30.37 23.41
N ILE A 474 7.56 29.05 23.61
CA ILE A 474 7.92 28.45 24.88
C ILE A 474 9.15 27.56 24.64
N ALA A 475 10.25 27.82 25.36
CA ALA A 475 11.39 26.92 25.30
C ALA A 475 12.06 26.69 26.67
N GLY A 476 12.77 25.58 26.80
CA GLY A 476 13.53 25.23 27.99
C GLY A 476 14.81 26.06 28.19
N LEU A 477 15.87 25.35 28.60
CA LEU A 477 17.18 25.89 28.94
C LEU A 477 18.02 26.24 27.69
N ARG A 478 18.77 27.34 27.72
CA ARG A 478 19.75 27.72 26.67
C ARG A 478 19.13 27.88 25.29
N SER A 479 17.94 28.45 25.21
CA SER A 479 17.19 28.60 23.97
C SER A 479 17.18 30.03 23.45
N VAL A 480 16.93 30.17 22.15
CA VAL A 480 16.77 31.46 21.48
C VAL A 480 15.34 31.56 20.95
N LEU A 481 14.62 32.59 21.37
CA LEU A 481 13.25 32.85 20.96
C LEU A 481 13.22 34.21 20.24
N ILE A 482 12.74 34.22 19.01
CA ILE A 482 12.61 35.42 18.18
C ILE A 482 11.15 35.50 17.73
N ALA A 483 10.48 36.59 18.07
CA ALA A 483 9.12 36.83 17.59
C ALA A 483 8.89 38.29 17.19
N GLY A 484 7.81 38.52 16.44
CA GLY A 484 7.38 39.86 16.08
C GLY A 484 6.69 40.62 17.23
N TYR A 485 6.07 41.76 16.89
CA TYR A 485 5.11 42.52 17.69
C TYR A 485 4.01 41.67 18.36
N GLY A 486 3.58 42.09 19.55
CA GLY A 486 2.44 41.51 20.28
C GLY A 486 2.65 40.06 20.71
N SER A 487 3.90 39.62 20.85
CA SER A 487 4.22 38.21 21.09
C SER A 487 4.45 37.91 22.57
N SER A 488 4.25 36.65 22.95
CA SER A 488 4.53 36.14 24.29
C SER A 488 5.65 35.11 24.22
N LEU A 489 6.78 35.41 24.89
CA LEU A 489 7.95 34.54 24.92
C LEU A 489 8.21 34.09 26.35
N THR A 490 8.27 32.79 26.57
CA THR A 490 8.62 32.18 27.86
C THR A 490 9.82 31.29 27.69
N SER A 491 10.84 31.47 28.52
CA SER A 491 11.98 30.56 28.52
C SER A 491 12.53 30.25 29.90
N GLY A 492 13.30 29.16 29.98
CA GLY A 492 14.04 28.77 31.17
C GLY A 492 15.26 29.65 31.45
N MET A 493 16.33 29.01 31.88
CA MET A 493 17.59 29.68 32.23
C MET A 493 18.47 29.92 30.99
N ARG A 494 19.32 30.94 31.06
CA ARG A 494 20.38 31.22 30.06
C ARG A 494 19.85 31.36 28.63
N SER A 495 18.69 31.97 28.48
CA SER A 495 18.01 32.10 27.18
C SER A 495 18.05 33.53 26.67
N THR A 496 17.90 33.68 25.36
CA THR A 496 17.81 34.96 24.68
C THR A 496 16.42 35.12 24.06
N LEU A 497 15.71 36.16 24.45
CA LEU A 497 14.37 36.47 23.97
C LEU A 497 14.42 37.81 23.24
N THR A 498 14.00 37.81 21.98
CA THR A 498 13.87 39.04 21.17
C THR A 498 12.43 39.15 20.67
N ALA A 499 11.77 40.26 20.99
CA ALA A 499 10.40 40.52 20.57
C ALA A 499 10.19 41.99 20.18
N GLY A 500 9.14 42.26 19.41
CA GLY A 500 8.79 43.61 19.00
C GLY A 500 8.05 44.42 20.08
N TYR A 501 7.50 45.58 19.67
CA TYR A 501 6.45 46.34 20.37
C TYR A 501 5.35 45.47 21.01
N GLY A 502 4.89 45.88 22.20
CA GLY A 502 3.72 45.28 22.86
C GLY A 502 3.92 43.84 23.31
N SER A 503 5.16 43.42 23.55
CA SER A 503 5.47 42.00 23.81
C SER A 503 5.67 41.70 25.28
N ASN A 504 5.33 40.46 25.66
CA ASN A 504 5.54 39.91 26.99
C ASN A 504 6.69 38.90 26.95
N GLN A 505 7.69 39.09 27.80
CA GLN A 505 8.84 38.20 27.88
C GLN A 505 9.06 37.75 29.32
N ILE A 506 9.16 36.45 29.53
CA ILE A 506 9.44 35.83 30.83
C ILE A 506 10.65 34.92 30.67
N ALA A 507 11.67 35.12 31.50
CA ALA A 507 12.77 34.17 31.62
C ALA A 507 13.25 33.99 33.05
N SER A 508 14.04 32.94 33.27
CA SER A 508 14.63 32.67 34.58
C SER A 508 16.03 33.30 34.72
N TYR A 509 16.95 32.58 35.34
CA TYR A 509 18.30 33.01 35.65
C TYR A 509 19.20 33.21 34.42
N GLY A 510 19.95 34.31 34.41
CA GLY A 510 21.05 34.52 33.46
C GLY A 510 20.58 34.77 32.02
N SER A 511 19.38 35.32 31.84
CA SER A 511 18.75 35.48 30.54
C SER A 511 18.86 36.92 30.03
N SER A 512 18.77 37.07 28.71
CA SER A 512 18.80 38.35 28.00
C SER A 512 17.48 38.58 27.28
N LEU A 513 16.77 39.65 27.63
CA LEU A 513 15.47 40.00 27.10
C LEU A 513 15.59 41.34 26.36
N ILE A 514 15.21 41.34 25.08
CA ILE A 514 15.16 42.52 24.23
C ILE A 514 13.73 42.66 23.71
N ALA A 515 13.10 43.79 23.99
CA ALA A 515 11.74 44.10 23.57
C ALA A 515 11.64 45.50 22.98
N GLY A 516 10.58 45.73 22.20
CA GLY A 516 10.25 47.05 21.66
C GLY A 516 9.63 47.99 22.70
N HIS A 517 8.89 48.99 22.23
CA HIS A 517 8.12 49.90 23.07
C HIS A 517 6.94 49.18 23.73
N GLU A 518 6.43 49.72 24.85
CA GLU A 518 5.23 49.24 25.56
C GLU A 518 5.27 47.74 25.89
N SER A 519 6.42 47.26 26.33
CA SER A 519 6.65 45.83 26.57
C SER A 519 6.79 45.51 28.05
N ILE A 520 6.48 44.26 28.40
CA ILE A 520 6.63 43.72 29.76
C ILE A 520 7.73 42.66 29.75
N GLN A 521 8.72 42.83 30.61
CA GLN A 521 9.83 41.89 30.76
C GLN A 521 9.97 41.48 32.22
N VAL A 522 9.97 40.17 32.48
CA VAL A 522 10.22 39.59 33.80
C VAL A 522 11.38 38.61 33.69
N ALA A 523 12.43 38.82 34.50
CA ALA A 523 13.56 37.91 34.53
C ALA A 523 14.01 37.55 35.95
N GLY A 524 14.67 36.39 36.07
CA GLY A 524 15.34 35.99 37.30
C GLY A 524 16.64 36.77 37.56
N HIS A 525 17.48 36.22 38.43
CA HIS A 525 18.76 36.82 38.80
C HIS A 525 19.77 36.87 37.65
N LYS A 526 20.71 37.83 37.73
CA LYS A 526 21.82 38.00 36.76
C LYS A 526 21.35 38.19 35.32
N SER A 527 20.24 38.90 35.12
CA SER A 527 19.61 39.06 33.82
C SER A 527 19.87 40.45 33.23
N MET A 528 19.74 40.56 31.91
CA MET A 528 19.76 41.81 31.18
C MET A 528 18.41 42.03 30.49
N LEU A 529 17.77 43.15 30.77
CA LEU A 529 16.50 43.55 30.19
C LEU A 529 16.69 44.87 29.45
N ILE A 530 16.33 44.89 28.18
CA ILE A 530 16.37 46.09 27.32
C ILE A 530 14.98 46.25 26.69
N ALA A 531 14.37 47.41 26.88
CA ALA A 531 13.07 47.73 26.33
C ALA A 531 12.97 49.19 25.86
N GLY A 532 11.98 49.47 25.01
CA GLY A 532 11.70 50.82 24.51
C GLY A 532 10.95 51.71 25.51
N LYS A 533 10.38 52.82 25.02
CA LYS A 533 9.52 53.74 25.79
C LYS A 533 8.29 53.00 26.35
N GLY A 534 7.81 53.39 27.53
CA GLY A 534 6.52 52.89 28.06
C GLY A 534 6.59 51.47 28.62
N SER A 535 7.79 50.97 28.94
CA SER A 535 7.98 49.55 29.24
C SER A 535 8.02 49.29 30.75
N SER A 536 7.63 48.07 31.14
CA SER A 536 7.70 47.58 32.51
C SER A 536 8.69 46.42 32.61
N GLN A 537 9.70 46.58 33.46
CA GLN A 537 10.78 45.61 33.63
C GLN A 537 10.89 45.20 35.10
N THR A 538 10.87 43.90 35.38
CA THR A 538 11.11 43.33 36.70
C THR A 538 12.25 42.31 36.63
N ALA A 539 13.27 42.46 37.46
CA ALA A 539 14.36 41.50 37.53
C ALA A 539 14.82 41.16 38.95
N GLY A 540 15.41 39.98 39.12
CA GLY A 540 16.03 39.60 40.39
C GLY A 540 17.35 40.33 40.67
N PHE A 541 17.98 39.95 41.77
CA PHE A 541 19.38 40.28 42.14
C PHE A 541 20.40 40.33 40.98
N ARG A 542 21.32 41.30 41.04
CA ARG A 542 22.45 41.50 40.09
C ARG A 542 22.01 41.65 38.64
N SER A 543 20.92 42.36 38.39
CA SER A 543 20.39 42.52 37.03
C SER A 543 20.69 43.91 36.46
N THR A 544 20.67 43.99 35.15
CA THR A 544 20.74 45.24 34.39
C THR A 544 19.41 45.47 33.70
N LEU A 545 18.78 46.61 33.95
CA LEU A 545 17.57 47.05 33.29
C LEU A 545 17.87 48.36 32.55
N ILE A 546 17.47 48.42 31.28
CA ILE A 546 17.59 49.58 30.41
C ILE A 546 16.23 49.78 29.74
N ALA A 547 15.64 50.95 29.93
CA ALA A 547 14.38 51.31 29.31
C ALA A 547 14.38 52.75 28.77
N GLY A 548 13.44 53.05 27.87
CA GLY A 548 13.19 54.41 27.40
C GLY A 548 12.50 55.28 28.45
N ALA A 549 11.97 56.43 28.03
CA ALA A 549 11.14 57.29 28.87
C ALA A 549 9.80 56.61 29.24
N PHE A 550 9.08 57.14 30.24
CA PHE A 550 7.78 56.62 30.71
C PHE A 550 7.82 55.17 31.17
N SER A 551 8.94 54.73 31.77
CA SER A 551 9.14 53.31 32.08
C SER A 551 9.11 53.03 33.58
N VAL A 552 8.75 51.79 33.92
CA VAL A 552 8.75 51.28 35.29
C VAL A 552 9.79 50.16 35.40
N GLN A 553 10.72 50.27 36.34
CA GLN A 553 11.77 49.28 36.56
C GLN A 553 11.81 48.87 38.03
N MET A 554 11.79 47.56 38.29
CA MET A 554 11.96 46.98 39.61
C MET A 554 13.09 45.95 39.59
N ALA A 555 14.05 46.05 40.51
CA ALA A 555 15.11 45.06 40.62
C ALA A 555 15.49 44.70 42.06
N GLY A 556 16.03 43.49 42.27
CA GLY A 556 16.65 43.11 43.55
C GLY A 556 18.00 43.81 43.79
N ASP A 557 18.70 43.43 44.86
CA ASP A 557 19.98 44.05 45.25
C ASP A 557 21.06 43.96 44.16
N ARG A 558 22.04 44.88 44.27
CA ARG A 558 23.24 44.96 43.41
C ARG A 558 22.88 45.12 41.93
N SER A 559 21.77 45.78 41.64
CA SER A 559 21.26 45.95 40.28
C SER A 559 21.60 47.32 39.72
N ARG A 560 21.51 47.42 38.38
CA ARG A 560 21.71 48.68 37.65
C ARG A 560 20.49 48.98 36.79
N LEU A 561 19.85 50.11 37.04
CA LEU A 561 18.65 50.56 36.35
C LEU A 561 18.98 51.86 35.59
N ILE A 562 18.63 51.91 34.32
CA ILE A 562 18.77 53.09 33.45
C ILE A 562 17.43 53.34 32.76
N ALA A 563 16.87 54.53 32.94
CA ALA A 563 15.63 54.94 32.29
C ALA A 563 15.75 56.31 31.63
N GLY A 564 14.84 56.62 30.72
CA GLY A 564 14.62 57.98 30.24
C GLY A 564 13.92 58.88 31.28
N ALA A 565 13.35 60.00 30.82
CA ALA A 565 12.51 60.86 31.63
C ALA A 565 11.19 60.16 32.04
N ASP A 566 10.44 60.76 32.97
CA ASP A 566 9.09 60.34 33.35
C ASP A 566 9.03 58.89 33.85
N SER A 567 10.08 58.42 34.52
CA SER A 567 10.27 57.00 34.84
C SER A 567 10.35 56.72 36.34
N ASN A 568 9.87 55.53 36.73
CA ASN A 568 9.87 55.04 38.09
C ASN A 568 10.84 53.87 38.23
N GLN A 569 11.77 53.96 39.18
CA GLN A 569 12.78 52.95 39.43
C GLN A 569 12.79 52.55 40.91
N THR A 570 12.69 51.25 41.19
CA THR A 570 12.83 50.68 42.54
C THR A 570 13.90 49.61 42.53
N ALA A 571 14.88 49.68 43.43
CA ALA A 571 15.87 48.62 43.59
C ALA A 571 16.19 48.27 45.04
N GLY A 572 16.71 47.07 45.27
CA GLY A 572 17.26 46.67 46.56
C GLY A 572 18.61 47.32 46.88
N ASP A 573 19.30 46.81 47.89
CA ASP A 573 20.55 47.38 48.41
C ASP A 573 21.68 47.38 47.37
N ARG A 574 22.65 48.29 47.55
CA ARG A 574 23.88 48.39 46.74
C ARG A 574 23.60 48.59 45.25
N SER A 575 22.51 49.26 44.91
CA SER A 575 22.06 49.42 43.53
C SER A 575 22.48 50.76 42.94
N LYS A 576 22.48 50.82 41.60
CA LYS A 576 22.80 52.02 40.83
C LYS A 576 21.61 52.39 39.95
N LEU A 577 21.00 53.54 40.21
CA LEU A 577 19.84 54.03 39.49
C LEU A 577 20.21 55.32 38.74
N LEU A 578 19.85 55.39 37.47
CA LEU A 578 19.98 56.56 36.61
C LEU A 578 18.66 56.76 35.86
N ALA A 579 18.09 57.96 35.96
CA ALA A 579 16.91 58.35 35.18
C ALA A 579 17.02 59.78 34.66
N GLY A 580 16.16 60.12 33.70
CA GLY A 580 16.02 61.47 33.16
C GLY A 580 15.29 62.41 34.12
N ASN A 581 14.68 63.47 33.57
CA ASN A 581 13.89 64.43 34.34
C ASN A 581 12.54 63.82 34.78
N ASN A 582 11.88 64.43 35.75
CA ASN A 582 10.53 64.08 36.21
C ASN A 582 10.42 62.60 36.63
N SER A 583 11.33 62.15 37.48
CA SER A 583 11.55 60.73 37.73
C SER A 583 11.59 60.39 39.21
N TYR A 584 11.08 59.21 39.56
CA TYR A 584 11.03 58.69 40.92
C TYR A 584 11.99 57.52 41.08
N LEU A 585 12.99 57.67 41.95
CA LEU A 585 14.04 56.67 42.18
C LEU A 585 14.04 56.27 43.67
N THR A 586 13.82 54.99 43.94
CA THR A 586 13.88 54.41 45.29
C THR A 586 14.90 53.28 45.34
N ALA A 587 15.80 53.30 46.32
CA ALA A 587 16.66 52.14 46.57
C ALA A 587 16.95 51.83 48.04
N GLY A 588 17.39 50.61 48.32
CA GLY A 588 17.89 50.23 49.65
C GLY A 588 19.25 50.84 50.00
N ASP A 589 19.89 50.31 51.04
CA ASP A 589 21.13 50.83 51.62
C ASP A 589 22.30 50.79 50.63
N ARG A 590 23.29 51.69 50.83
CA ARG A 590 24.54 51.76 50.06
C ARG A 590 24.33 51.94 48.56
N SER A 591 23.25 52.61 48.19
CA SER A 591 22.86 52.79 46.80
C SER A 591 23.34 54.11 46.22
N LYS A 592 23.45 54.17 44.90
CA LYS A 592 23.78 55.39 44.17
C LYS A 592 22.65 55.75 43.21
N LEU A 593 22.04 56.90 43.44
CA LEU A 593 20.91 57.41 42.68
C LEU A 593 21.34 58.68 41.94
N THR A 594 20.99 58.78 40.66
CA THR A 594 21.24 59.97 39.84
C THR A 594 20.02 60.30 39.00
N GLY A 595 19.39 61.44 39.26
CA GLY A 595 18.23 61.94 38.52
C GLY A 595 18.57 63.21 37.73
N GLY A 596 17.72 63.51 36.74
CA GLY A 596 17.70 64.80 36.07
C GLY A 596 17.09 65.90 36.94
N ASN A 597 16.38 66.84 36.32
CA ASN A 597 15.59 67.85 37.02
C ASN A 597 14.24 67.29 37.46
N ASP A 598 13.62 67.92 38.46
CA ASP A 598 12.26 67.62 38.92
C ASP A 598 12.11 66.16 39.38
N CYS A 599 13.14 65.62 40.03
CA CYS A 599 13.18 64.22 40.46
C CYS A 599 12.91 64.06 41.96
N THR A 600 12.35 62.91 42.34
CA THR A 600 12.29 62.46 43.73
C THR A 600 13.19 61.25 43.92
N LEU A 601 14.18 61.36 44.79
CA LEU A 601 15.17 60.31 45.07
C LEU A 601 15.10 59.92 46.54
N MET A 602 14.86 58.64 46.82
CA MET A 602 14.79 58.08 48.16
C MET A 602 15.76 56.91 48.30
N ALA A 603 16.62 56.91 49.31
CA ALA A 603 17.47 55.76 49.59
C ALA A 603 17.68 55.45 51.07
N GLY A 604 18.09 54.21 51.37
CA GLY A 604 18.53 53.82 52.72
C GLY A 604 19.89 54.39 53.11
N ASP A 605 20.48 53.85 54.18
CA ASP A 605 21.71 54.34 54.80
C ASP A 605 22.93 54.25 53.87
N GLN A 606 23.94 55.08 54.12
CA GLN A 606 25.23 55.09 53.40
C GLN A 606 25.07 55.29 51.88
N SER A 607 24.03 56.00 51.47
CA SER A 607 23.69 56.18 50.06
C SER A 607 24.22 57.49 49.49
N LYS A 608 24.31 57.56 48.17
CA LYS A 608 24.70 58.76 47.44
C LYS A 608 23.62 59.16 46.43
N LEU A 609 23.01 60.31 46.65
CA LEU A 609 21.96 60.86 45.81
C LEU A 609 22.49 62.09 45.07
N THR A 610 22.15 62.23 43.79
CA THR A 610 22.51 63.40 42.99
C THR A 610 21.35 63.73 42.05
N ALA A 611 20.88 64.98 42.08
CA ALA A 611 19.79 65.43 41.23
C ALA A 611 20.09 66.81 40.61
N GLY A 612 19.34 67.13 39.57
CA GLY A 612 19.28 68.45 38.97
C GLY A 612 18.46 69.44 39.81
N LYS A 613 17.82 70.39 39.14
CA LYS A 613 17.01 71.44 39.78
C LYS A 613 15.69 70.89 40.34
N ASN A 614 15.08 71.61 41.27
CA ASN A 614 13.72 71.38 41.78
C ASN A 614 13.44 69.94 42.22
N SER A 615 14.45 69.28 42.78
CA SER A 615 14.39 67.85 43.09
C SER A 615 14.34 67.61 44.59
N VAL A 616 13.64 66.56 45.01
CA VAL A 616 13.56 66.11 46.40
C VAL A 616 14.49 64.93 46.62
N LEU A 617 15.40 65.04 47.60
CA LEU A 617 16.35 63.99 47.94
C LEU A 617 16.17 63.61 49.42
N ILE A 618 15.87 62.35 49.68
CA ILE A 618 15.70 61.80 51.03
C ILE A 618 16.63 60.60 51.17
N ALA A 619 17.48 60.58 52.20
CA ALA A 619 18.31 59.40 52.47
C ALA A 619 18.48 59.10 53.95
N GLY A 620 18.70 57.83 54.28
CA GLY A 620 19.05 57.39 55.63
C GLY A 620 20.41 57.91 56.13
N ALA A 621 20.85 57.41 57.28
CA ALA A 621 22.05 57.89 57.96
C ALA A 621 23.32 57.73 57.12
N ARG A 622 24.32 58.60 57.38
CA ARG A 622 25.66 58.58 56.78
C ARG A 622 25.64 58.71 55.26
N SER A 623 24.65 59.42 54.73
CA SER A 623 24.44 59.56 53.29
C SER A 623 25.02 60.86 52.74
N LYS A 624 25.18 60.93 51.42
CA LYS A 624 25.64 62.13 50.71
C LYS A 624 24.62 62.55 49.66
N LEU A 625 23.98 63.69 49.89
CA LEU A 625 22.94 64.24 49.03
C LEU A 625 23.49 65.46 48.28
N ILE A 626 23.26 65.52 46.97
CA ILE A 626 23.69 66.63 46.11
C ILE A 626 22.50 67.08 45.27
N GLY A 627 21.87 68.20 45.63
CA GLY A 627 20.82 68.85 44.84
C GLY A 627 21.32 70.13 44.18
N SER A 628 20.52 70.67 43.26
CA SER A 628 20.78 71.96 42.62
C SER A 628 19.78 73.02 43.11
N GLU A 629 19.73 74.17 42.44
CA GLU A 629 18.74 75.23 42.68
C GLU A 629 17.30 74.68 42.79
N GLY A 630 16.57 75.12 43.82
CA GLY A 630 15.19 74.71 44.10
C GLY A 630 15.02 73.31 44.70
N SER A 631 16.10 72.58 45.00
CA SER A 631 16.01 71.25 45.60
C SER A 631 15.81 71.27 47.12
N THR A 632 15.08 70.26 47.62
CA THR A 632 14.92 69.96 49.04
C THR A 632 15.69 68.69 49.40
N LEU A 633 16.52 68.76 50.44
CA LEU A 633 17.38 67.66 50.90
C LEU A 633 17.06 67.32 52.36
N SER A 634 16.76 66.05 52.64
CA SER A 634 16.61 65.49 53.99
C SER A 634 17.52 64.27 54.15
N GLY A 635 18.32 64.25 55.21
CA GLY A 635 19.25 63.16 55.50
C GLY A 635 19.15 62.72 56.95
N GLY A 636 19.31 61.42 57.20
CA GLY A 636 19.47 60.89 58.56
C GLY A 636 20.78 61.34 59.21
N GLU A 637 21.06 60.87 60.43
CA GLU A 637 22.26 61.21 61.22
C GLU A 637 23.58 61.09 60.42
N ASP A 638 24.53 62.00 60.65
CA ASP A 638 25.86 62.04 60.01
C ASP A 638 25.84 62.13 58.46
N SER A 639 24.80 62.72 57.88
CA SER A 639 24.67 62.90 56.44
C SER A 639 25.22 64.24 55.98
N THR A 640 25.76 64.29 54.77
CA THR A 640 26.24 65.52 54.12
C THR A 640 25.24 66.00 53.08
N LEU A 641 24.70 67.19 53.27
CA LEU A 641 23.82 67.88 52.34
C LEU A 641 24.64 68.89 51.53
N ILE A 642 24.59 68.80 50.20
CA ILE A 642 25.32 69.71 49.30
C ILE A 642 24.33 70.35 48.32
N PHE A 643 24.23 71.66 48.38
CA PHE A 643 23.47 72.46 47.42
C PHE A 643 24.42 73.07 46.39
N ARG A 644 24.20 72.77 45.11
CA ARG A 644 24.96 73.31 43.98
C ARG A 644 24.22 74.46 43.35
N LEU A 645 24.72 75.67 43.56
CA LEU A 645 24.13 76.91 43.07
C LEU A 645 24.97 77.47 41.93
N TRP A 646 24.31 77.91 40.86
CA TRP A 646 24.98 78.52 39.71
C TRP A 646 24.91 80.04 39.82
N ASP A 647 26.05 80.71 39.95
CA ASP A 647 26.13 82.17 40.11
C ASP A 647 26.16 82.95 38.77
N GLY A 648 25.88 82.26 37.66
CA GLY A 648 26.02 82.80 36.30
C GLY A 648 27.39 82.54 35.65
N LYS A 649 28.43 82.18 36.43
CA LYS A 649 29.80 81.94 35.93
C LYS A 649 30.40 80.61 36.41
N LYS A 650 30.13 80.20 37.65
CA LYS A 650 30.64 78.97 38.27
C LYS A 650 29.61 78.37 39.22
N TYR A 651 29.79 77.09 39.56
CA TYR A 651 29.03 76.46 40.62
C TYR A 651 29.66 76.77 41.99
N ARG A 652 28.87 77.34 42.90
CA ARG A 652 29.16 77.42 44.33
C ARG A 652 28.50 76.23 45.04
N GLN A 653 29.18 75.69 46.05
CA GLN A 653 28.64 74.61 46.88
C GLN A 653 28.39 75.13 48.29
N LEU A 654 27.15 75.03 48.75
CA LEU A 654 26.80 75.16 50.16
C LEU A 654 26.74 73.76 50.76
N VAL A 655 27.35 73.57 51.93
CA VAL A 655 27.48 72.26 52.56
C VAL A 655 26.96 72.35 53.99
N ALA A 656 26.01 71.48 54.31
CA ALA A 656 25.52 71.25 55.66
C ALA A 656 25.75 69.79 56.04
N LYS A 657 25.83 69.53 57.34
CA LYS A 657 25.91 68.19 57.89
C LYS A 657 24.84 68.02 58.95
N THR A 658 24.06 66.96 58.85
CA THR A 658 23.01 66.65 59.81
C THR A 658 23.63 66.18 61.13
N GLY A 659 23.08 66.61 62.25
CA GLY A 659 23.63 66.39 63.60
C GLY A 659 24.73 67.37 64.02
N GLU A 660 25.14 68.31 63.14
CA GLU A 660 26.11 69.36 63.44
C GLU A 660 25.48 70.76 63.24
N ASN A 661 25.93 71.75 64.02
CA ASN A 661 25.65 73.19 63.79
C ASN A 661 24.16 73.59 63.64
N GLY A 662 23.25 72.91 64.34
CA GLY A 662 21.81 73.23 64.32
C GLY A 662 21.04 72.66 63.12
N VAL A 663 21.68 71.84 62.29
CA VAL A 663 21.03 71.10 61.20
C VAL A 663 20.59 69.74 61.76
N GLU A 664 19.30 69.59 62.01
CA GLU A 664 18.69 68.39 62.58
C GLU A 664 18.61 67.25 61.54
N ALA A 665 18.72 66.02 62.02
CA ALA A 665 18.53 64.85 61.17
C ALA A 665 17.05 64.69 60.79
N ASP A 666 16.80 64.06 59.65
CA ASP A 666 15.47 63.75 59.12
C ASP A 666 14.57 64.96 58.85
N MET A 667 15.12 66.18 58.92
CA MET A 667 14.43 67.42 58.58
C MET A 667 14.72 67.87 57.13
N PRO A 668 13.71 68.40 56.41
CA PRO A 668 13.88 68.89 55.04
C PRO A 668 14.53 70.29 55.00
N TYR A 669 15.64 70.41 54.28
CA TYR A 669 16.35 71.68 54.07
C TYR A 669 16.33 72.14 52.62
N TYR A 670 16.21 73.45 52.39
CA TYR A 670 16.35 74.11 51.09
C TYR A 670 17.22 75.37 51.20
N VAL A 671 17.59 75.96 50.06
CA VAL A 671 18.31 77.24 50.02
C VAL A 671 17.32 78.35 49.69
N ASN A 672 17.22 79.37 50.55
CA ASN A 672 16.36 80.53 50.33
C ASN A 672 17.01 81.55 49.37
N ASP A 673 16.29 82.64 49.08
CA ASP A 673 16.75 83.70 48.18
C ASP A 673 18.02 84.43 48.66
N ASP A 674 18.34 84.36 49.96
CA ASP A 674 19.53 84.95 50.57
C ASP A 674 20.76 84.01 50.56
N ASP A 675 20.68 82.87 49.85
CA ASP A 675 21.69 81.80 49.81
C ASP A 675 21.95 81.09 51.16
N ASP A 676 21.00 81.13 52.09
CA ASP A 676 21.09 80.44 53.37
C ASP A 676 20.38 79.09 53.35
N ILE A 677 20.94 78.09 54.05
CA ILE A 677 20.31 76.78 54.23
C ILE A 677 19.29 76.88 55.36
N VAL A 678 18.01 76.71 55.03
CA VAL A 678 16.88 76.85 55.95
C VAL A 678 16.00 75.61 55.95
N ASN A 679 15.35 75.36 57.10
CA ASN A 679 14.37 74.29 57.26
C ASN A 679 13.05 74.69 56.56
N MET A 680 12.38 73.73 55.94
CA MET A 680 11.07 73.93 55.30
C MET A 680 9.95 73.94 56.37
N PRO A 681 9.12 75.00 56.45
CA PRO A 681 8.07 75.10 57.46
C PRO A 681 6.93 74.09 57.23
N GLU A 682 6.33 73.59 58.32
CA GLU A 682 5.32 72.49 58.31
C GLU A 682 4.04 72.78 57.48
N ASP A 683 3.74 74.04 57.13
CA ASP A 683 2.53 74.42 56.37
C ASP A 683 2.64 74.25 54.83
N ASP A 684 3.84 73.99 54.30
CA ASP A 684 4.09 73.86 52.85
C ASP A 684 4.51 72.43 52.41
N SER A 685 4.25 71.40 53.22
CA SER A 685 4.54 70.00 52.86
C SER A 685 3.51 69.45 51.85
N VAL A 686 3.95 69.20 50.61
CA VAL A 686 3.18 68.49 49.56
C VAL A 686 3.40 66.98 49.64
#